data_AF-A0A9D4P2G7-F1
#
_entry.id   AF-A0A9D4P2G7-F1
#
_cell.length_a   1.000
_cell.length_b   1.000
_cell.length_c   1.000
_cell.angle_alpha   90.00
_cell.angle_beta   90.00
_cell.angle_gamma   90.00
#
_symmetry.space_group_name_H-M   'P 1'
#
loop_
_entity.id
_entity.type
_entity.pdbx_description
1 polymer ?
#
loop_
_entity_poly.entity_id
_entity_poly.type
_entity_poly.pdbx_seq_one_letter_code
_entity_poly.pdbx_strand_id
1 'polypeptide(L)'
;MMNFSTENIIIGDVINECFKCIKYYLFRLEYSLLDYQQRRIRWTCYRTIEPSIWITTNSMILIAIMFTAIRRPKSIAGLPLSFEDFEEMFDIQRLDIAIVHLLVVFLTLEYLWFELFKKISSYNFPLNDLFIKYRNYDDNLLEPRLLRYLTLFYRIIDSISTLLYRLTVLTMLSGYALFIIHVGYLYLDGKLNTFQWLLFLQLWTMYLFRLVYLMGQLFLAMKFLLFIVEFGRIQFMKMLQTTKIVFCCNRNKMNFNNSINRRLFWQSFHRQYSTLYLDTWKFDDTIKMVLAAVEMIAKLSIIECTVFISKQLRMNLNNALIILWLGSAFVYMKIVYTHVSYLPSYNRICSRLIMNWNARTHWQRFCIQQQQKPLLQESSSSPWKKLKRFNAWITLRDVIKSNLFIQTMTNNLFGLNCGQLFFITRYKYLELLLMDRRIRWTCYRTIKPSIWITTNSMILIAIMFTMIQRPKSIAGLPLSLEDFEEMFDIQRLDLAIIHLVVVFLTLEYLWFELFKKISSYNFPSNDLFIKYRNYDDNLLEPRLRRYLTLFYRIIDSISTLLYRLAVLTMLSGYALFIIHVGYLYLDGKLNTFQWLLFLQLWTMLLFRLVYLMGQLFLAMKFLLFIVEFGRIQFMKMLQTTKIVFCCNRNKMNFNNSINRRLFWQSFHRQYLTLYLETWKFDDTIKMVLAAVEMIAKSAIIDCTVFVSKQLRMNLNNALIILWLGSAFVYMKIVYTHVSYLPSYNRICSRLIMNWNARTHWQRFCTQQQQKPLLQESSSSSWKKLKRFNAWITLRDVIKSNLFIQTMTNNLFGLNCGQLFFITRYKYLELLLMDVMLILLFYKKICLY
;
A
#
# COMPACT_ATOMS: atom_id res chain seq x y z
N MET A 1 6.58 36.61 -8.38
CA MET A 1 7.62 35.58 -8.10
C MET A 1 8.94 36.32 -8.03
N MET A 2 9.68 36.21 -6.91
CA MET A 2 10.97 36.88 -6.71
C MET A 2 12.10 36.01 -7.27
N ASN A 3 12.99 36.61 -8.07
CA ASN A 3 14.23 35.97 -8.49
C ASN A 3 15.11 35.77 -7.25
N PHE A 4 15.21 34.53 -6.76
CA PHE A 4 16.25 34.20 -5.79
C PHE A 4 17.58 34.19 -6.54
N SER A 5 18.44 35.18 -6.24
CA SER A 5 19.87 35.09 -6.49
C SER A 5 20.40 33.80 -5.84
N THR A 6 21.54 33.31 -6.31
CA THR A 6 22.20 32.04 -5.93
C THR A 6 22.60 31.92 -4.45
N GLU A 7 22.17 32.83 -3.59
CA GLU A 7 22.41 32.87 -2.16
C GLU A 7 21.73 31.70 -1.40
N ASN A 8 22.27 31.41 -0.22
CA ASN A 8 21.87 30.29 0.62
C ASN A 8 20.39 30.42 1.03
N ILE A 9 19.53 29.52 0.56
CA ILE A 9 18.11 29.46 0.97
C ILE A 9 18.04 29.15 2.46
N ILE A 10 17.47 30.07 3.23
CA ILE A 10 17.26 29.92 4.68
C ILE A 10 15.96 29.15 4.93
N ILE A 11 15.96 28.16 5.84
CA ILE A 11 14.77 27.31 6.09
C ILE A 11 13.60 28.15 6.61
N GLY A 12 13.88 29.17 7.45
CA GLY A 12 12.87 30.10 7.94
C GLY A 12 12.13 30.84 6.82
N ASP A 13 12.80 31.18 5.73
CA ASP A 13 12.19 31.85 4.59
C ASP A 13 11.27 30.92 3.81
N VAL A 14 11.70 29.66 3.60
CA VAL A 14 10.86 28.63 2.99
C VAL A 14 9.58 28.43 3.81
N ILE A 15 9.70 28.41 5.14
CA ILE A 15 8.55 28.24 6.04
C ILE A 15 7.61 29.45 5.99
N ASN A 16 8.15 30.66 5.93
CA ASN A 16 7.35 31.88 5.76
C ASN A 16 6.64 31.91 4.41
N GLU A 17 7.31 31.52 3.33
CA GLU A 17 6.71 31.36 1.99
C GLU A 17 5.55 30.36 2.06
N CYS A 18 5.80 29.20 2.66
CA CYS A 18 4.80 28.15 2.84
C CYS A 18 3.57 28.63 3.62
N PHE A 19 3.78 29.36 4.73
CA PHE A 19 2.67 29.94 5.48
C PHE A 19 1.87 30.93 4.63
N LYS A 20 2.51 31.84 3.89
CA LYS A 20 1.84 32.78 2.98
C LYS A 20 0.99 32.05 1.93
N CYS A 21 1.55 30.99 1.36
CA CYS A 21 0.92 30.14 0.38
C CYS A 21 -0.33 29.43 0.92
N ILE A 22 -0.22 28.76 2.05
CA ILE A 22 -1.36 28.05 2.67
C ILE A 22 -2.42 29.04 3.12
N LYS A 23 -2.01 30.18 3.68
CA LYS A 23 -2.89 31.27 4.07
C LYS A 23 -3.80 31.70 2.91
N TYR A 24 -3.23 31.90 1.72
CA TYR A 24 -3.97 32.35 0.54
C TYR A 24 -4.80 31.23 -0.11
N TYR A 25 -4.19 30.07 -0.38
CA TYR A 25 -4.81 29.01 -1.17
C TYR A 25 -5.67 28.03 -0.36
N LEU A 26 -5.28 27.75 0.88
CA LEU A 26 -5.92 26.72 1.69
C LEU A 26 -6.87 27.31 2.75
N PHE A 27 -6.50 28.43 3.38
CA PHE A 27 -7.31 29.04 4.45
C PHE A 27 -8.21 30.15 3.94
N ARG A 28 -7.78 30.87 2.88
CA ARG A 28 -8.47 32.03 2.31
C ARG A 28 -8.65 33.19 3.30
N LEU A 29 -7.76 33.29 4.29
CA LEU A 29 -7.87 34.24 5.40
C LEU A 29 -6.62 35.11 5.48
N GLU A 30 -6.77 36.42 5.62
CA GLU A 30 -5.62 37.30 5.79
C GLU A 30 -5.31 37.54 7.28
N TYR A 31 -4.35 36.79 7.82
CA TYR A 31 -3.84 36.92 9.20
C TYR A 31 -2.31 36.72 9.29
N SER A 32 -1.71 37.14 10.40
CA SER A 32 -0.31 36.84 10.74
C SER A 32 -0.20 35.73 11.79
N LEU A 33 0.93 35.01 11.80
CA LEU A 33 1.20 34.00 12.84
C LEU A 33 1.20 34.60 14.25
N LEU A 34 1.54 35.88 14.39
CA LEU A 34 1.52 36.59 15.67
C LEU A 34 0.09 36.84 16.16
N ASP A 35 -0.82 37.19 15.24
CA ASP A 35 -2.26 37.33 15.56
C ASP A 35 -2.84 35.99 16.01
N TYR A 36 -2.45 34.89 15.35
CA TYR A 36 -2.86 33.54 15.73
C TYR A 36 -2.32 33.16 17.12
N GLN A 37 -1.04 33.42 17.39
CA GLN A 37 -0.40 33.14 18.69
C GLN A 37 -1.05 33.92 19.84
N GLN A 38 -1.40 35.18 19.60
CA GLN A 38 -2.05 36.04 20.59
C GLN A 38 -3.57 35.80 20.70
N ARG A 39 -4.13 34.91 19.86
CA ARG A 39 -5.58 34.68 19.74
C ARG A 39 -6.39 35.93 19.38
N ARG A 40 -5.84 36.78 18.51
CA ARG A 40 -6.36 38.11 18.14
C ARG A 40 -6.68 38.25 16.65
N ILE A 41 -7.03 37.16 15.96
CA ILE A 41 -7.57 37.25 14.59
C ILE A 41 -8.83 38.10 14.65
N ARG A 42 -8.80 39.27 14.00
CA ARG A 42 -9.89 40.25 14.02
C ARG A 42 -10.99 39.83 13.05
N TRP A 43 -11.92 39.01 13.51
CA TRP A 43 -13.08 38.56 12.72
C TRP A 43 -14.01 39.71 12.30
N THR A 44 -13.95 40.85 12.98
CA THR A 44 -14.73 42.06 12.64
C THR A 44 -14.14 42.86 11.47
N CYS A 45 -12.91 42.57 11.03
CA CYS A 45 -12.29 43.27 9.92
C CYS A 45 -12.62 42.58 8.59
N TYR A 46 -13.40 43.26 7.74
CA TYR A 46 -13.78 42.76 6.41
C TYR A 46 -12.57 42.27 5.61
N ARG A 47 -11.45 43.00 5.64
CA ARG A 47 -10.21 42.65 4.93
C ARG A 47 -9.65 41.25 5.25
N THR A 48 -9.86 40.75 6.49
CA THR A 48 -9.37 39.43 6.88
C THR A 48 -10.19 38.29 6.26
N ILE A 49 -11.50 38.50 6.05
CA ILE A 49 -12.46 37.47 5.61
C ILE A 49 -12.86 37.67 4.14
N GLU A 50 -12.64 38.84 3.57
CA GLU A 50 -12.97 39.19 2.19
C GLU A 50 -12.53 38.14 1.16
N PRO A 51 -11.29 37.61 1.17
CA PRO A 51 -10.90 36.55 0.24
C PRO A 51 -11.67 35.26 0.45
N SER A 52 -12.03 34.92 1.69
CA SER A 52 -12.85 33.75 2.00
C SER A 52 -14.23 33.91 1.39
N ILE A 53 -14.90 35.05 1.62
CA ILE A 53 -16.24 35.30 1.07
C ILE A 53 -16.18 35.22 -0.45
N TRP A 54 -15.33 36.02 -1.08
CA TRP A 54 -15.31 36.13 -2.55
C TRP A 54 -14.98 34.81 -3.25
N ILE A 55 -13.99 34.06 -2.75
CA ILE A 55 -13.58 32.79 -3.36
C ILE A 55 -14.63 31.69 -3.11
N THR A 56 -15.23 31.65 -1.91
CA THR A 56 -16.23 30.63 -1.58
C THR A 56 -17.55 30.89 -2.28
N THR A 57 -18.02 32.14 -2.36
CA THR A 57 -19.23 32.47 -3.12
C THR A 57 -19.08 32.11 -4.59
N ASN A 58 -17.94 32.44 -5.21
CA ASN A 58 -17.64 32.06 -6.59
C ASN A 58 -17.61 30.54 -6.76
N SER A 59 -17.03 29.81 -5.80
CA SER A 59 -17.03 28.34 -5.83
C SER A 59 -18.44 27.75 -5.71
N MET A 60 -19.29 28.31 -4.83
CA MET A 60 -20.65 27.81 -4.62
C MET A 60 -21.55 28.09 -5.83
N ILE A 61 -21.44 29.28 -6.43
CA ILE A 61 -22.12 29.61 -7.70
C ILE A 61 -21.70 28.62 -8.78
N LEU A 62 -20.40 28.34 -8.89
CA LEU A 62 -19.89 27.43 -9.89
C LEU A 62 -20.35 25.97 -9.66
N ILE A 63 -20.35 25.50 -8.41
CA ILE A 63 -20.89 24.18 -8.03
C ILE A 63 -22.37 24.10 -8.39
N ALA A 64 -23.15 25.15 -8.12
CA ALA A 64 -24.57 25.20 -8.48
C ALA A 64 -24.75 25.13 -10.01
N ILE A 65 -23.97 25.88 -10.78
CA ILE A 65 -24.00 25.85 -12.25
C ILE A 65 -23.67 24.44 -12.76
N MET A 66 -22.58 23.81 -12.30
CA MET A 66 -22.24 22.44 -12.69
C MET A 66 -23.34 21.45 -12.33
N PHE A 67 -23.94 21.58 -11.15
CA PHE A 67 -25.06 20.74 -10.75
C PHE A 67 -26.29 20.92 -11.66
N THR A 68 -26.62 22.16 -12.03
CA THR A 68 -27.69 22.43 -13.00
C THR A 68 -27.37 21.91 -14.40
N ALA A 69 -26.11 22.01 -14.83
CA ALA A 69 -25.64 21.49 -16.11
C ALA A 69 -25.82 19.97 -16.18
N ILE A 70 -25.41 19.25 -15.13
CA ILE A 70 -25.60 17.79 -15.02
C ILE A 70 -27.08 17.41 -15.01
N ARG A 71 -27.95 18.19 -14.35
CA ARG A 71 -29.38 17.91 -14.25
C ARG A 71 -30.15 18.21 -15.56
N ARG A 72 -29.70 19.19 -16.34
CA ARG A 72 -30.33 19.63 -17.59
C ARG A 72 -29.31 19.58 -18.73
N PRO A 73 -28.95 18.39 -19.24
CA PRO A 73 -27.89 18.23 -20.25
C PRO A 73 -28.21 18.92 -21.58
N LYS A 74 -29.52 19.09 -21.89
CA LYS A 74 -30.00 19.76 -23.11
C LYS A 74 -29.99 21.30 -23.04
N SER A 75 -29.87 21.88 -21.85
CA SER A 75 -29.78 23.34 -21.66
C SER A 75 -29.06 23.65 -20.35
N ILE A 76 -27.81 24.08 -20.45
CA ILE A 76 -26.98 24.38 -19.29
C ILE A 76 -27.55 25.63 -18.60
N ALA A 77 -28.12 25.46 -17.41
CA ALA A 77 -28.68 26.56 -16.59
C ALA A 77 -29.74 27.44 -17.30
N GLY A 78 -30.50 26.89 -18.26
CA GLY A 78 -31.48 27.65 -19.04
C GLY A 78 -30.88 28.44 -20.21
N LEU A 79 -29.60 28.23 -20.53
CA LEU A 79 -28.93 28.73 -21.72
C LEU A 79 -29.02 27.73 -22.87
N PRO A 80 -28.92 28.18 -24.13
CA PRO A 80 -29.14 27.34 -25.31
C PRO A 80 -28.00 26.35 -25.63
N LEU A 81 -26.85 26.40 -24.93
CA LEU A 81 -25.80 25.39 -25.09
C LEU A 81 -26.11 24.12 -24.29
N SER A 82 -25.97 22.98 -24.96
CA SER A 82 -26.06 21.62 -24.43
C SER A 82 -24.65 21.03 -24.23
N PHE A 83 -24.55 19.90 -23.53
CA PHE A 83 -23.27 19.16 -23.50
C PHE A 83 -22.84 18.64 -24.86
N GLU A 84 -23.79 18.35 -25.75
CA GLU A 84 -23.51 17.85 -27.10
C GLU A 84 -22.71 18.87 -27.91
N ASP A 85 -23.01 20.17 -27.76
CA ASP A 85 -22.26 21.26 -28.41
C ASP A 85 -20.80 21.30 -27.93
N PHE A 86 -20.56 21.07 -26.63
CA PHE A 86 -19.20 21.01 -26.08
C PHE A 86 -18.45 19.73 -26.49
N GLU A 87 -19.17 18.60 -26.56
CA GLU A 87 -18.62 17.33 -27.03
C GLU A 87 -18.18 17.43 -28.50
N GLU A 88 -18.98 18.07 -29.34
CA GLU A 88 -18.64 18.36 -30.73
C GLU A 88 -17.44 19.33 -30.83
N MET A 89 -17.44 20.41 -30.04
CA MET A 89 -16.39 21.43 -30.08
C MET A 89 -14.99 20.86 -29.75
N PHE A 90 -14.90 19.99 -28.74
CA PHE A 90 -13.62 19.41 -28.34
C PHE A 90 -13.34 18.04 -28.98
N ASP A 91 -14.29 17.49 -29.74
CA ASP A 91 -14.29 16.10 -30.24
C ASP A 91 -14.09 15.10 -29.08
N ILE A 92 -14.81 15.33 -27.97
CA ILE A 92 -14.73 14.53 -26.74
C ILE A 92 -16.09 13.89 -26.51
N GLN A 93 -16.11 12.60 -26.23
CA GLN A 93 -17.35 11.92 -25.86
C GLN A 93 -17.51 11.86 -24.36
N ARG A 94 -18.75 11.93 -23.87
CA ARG A 94 -19.05 11.80 -22.45
C ARG A 94 -18.30 12.83 -21.59
N LEU A 95 -18.32 14.08 -22.04
CA LEU A 95 -17.77 15.21 -21.29
C LEU A 95 -18.47 15.35 -19.93
N ASP A 96 -19.72 14.88 -19.83
CA ASP A 96 -20.49 14.76 -18.60
C ASP A 96 -19.71 14.06 -17.46
N ILE A 97 -18.91 13.03 -17.77
CA ILE A 97 -18.10 12.31 -16.78
C ILE A 97 -16.98 13.21 -16.22
N ALA A 98 -16.31 13.98 -17.07
CA ALA A 98 -15.26 14.90 -16.64
C ALA A 98 -15.85 16.05 -15.78
N ILE A 99 -17.06 16.50 -16.09
CA ILE A 99 -17.76 17.53 -15.31
C ILE A 99 -18.20 16.97 -13.95
N VAL A 100 -18.68 15.73 -13.90
CA VAL A 100 -18.98 15.04 -12.64
C VAL A 100 -17.72 14.89 -11.78
N HIS A 101 -16.57 14.51 -12.37
CA HIS A 101 -15.29 14.47 -11.66
C HIS A 101 -15.00 15.81 -10.99
N LEU A 102 -15.01 16.87 -11.78
CA LEU A 102 -14.70 18.22 -11.32
C LEU A 102 -15.65 18.67 -10.23
N LEU A 103 -16.94 18.37 -10.34
CA LEU A 103 -17.92 18.65 -9.29
C LEU A 103 -17.54 17.97 -7.97
N VAL A 104 -17.20 16.68 -7.99
CA VAL A 104 -16.81 15.96 -6.77
C VAL A 104 -15.50 16.51 -6.19
N VAL A 105 -14.53 16.86 -7.05
CA VAL A 105 -13.28 17.52 -6.63
C VAL A 105 -13.56 18.86 -5.95
N PHE A 106 -14.43 19.69 -6.54
CA PHE A 106 -14.83 20.97 -5.96
C PHE A 106 -15.52 20.80 -4.60
N LEU A 107 -16.47 19.88 -4.50
CA LEU A 107 -17.16 19.59 -3.23
C LEU A 107 -16.18 19.12 -2.15
N THR A 108 -15.25 18.24 -2.52
CA THR A 108 -14.23 17.70 -1.59
C THR A 108 -13.31 18.81 -1.08
N LEU A 109 -12.89 19.72 -1.95
CA LEU A 109 -11.99 20.83 -1.59
C LEU A 109 -12.70 21.93 -0.79
N GLU A 110 -13.95 22.23 -1.08
CA GLU A 110 -14.75 23.17 -0.26
C GLU A 110 -15.03 22.60 1.13
N TYR A 111 -15.34 21.30 1.22
CA TYR A 111 -15.47 20.62 2.50
C TYR A 111 -14.16 20.67 3.30
N LEU A 112 -13.03 20.40 2.64
CA LEU A 112 -11.71 20.48 3.27
C LEU A 112 -11.42 21.90 3.77
N TRP A 113 -11.71 22.92 2.96
CA TRP A 113 -11.56 24.32 3.35
C TRP A 113 -12.40 24.65 4.59
N PHE A 114 -13.67 24.25 4.61
CA PHE A 114 -14.59 24.52 5.73
C PHE A 114 -14.08 23.94 7.05
N GLU A 115 -13.62 22.68 7.04
CA GLU A 115 -13.04 22.04 8.22
C GLU A 115 -11.75 22.73 8.69
N LEU A 116 -10.88 23.13 7.78
CA LEU A 116 -9.66 23.87 8.12
C LEU A 116 -9.96 25.27 8.67
N PHE A 117 -10.91 25.98 8.06
CA PHE A 117 -11.40 27.27 8.50
C PHE A 117 -11.95 27.20 9.92
N LYS A 118 -12.76 26.17 10.23
CA LYS A 118 -13.27 25.91 11.59
C LYS A 118 -12.16 25.66 12.62
N LYS A 119 -11.13 24.89 12.24
CA LYS A 119 -9.97 24.66 13.12
C LYS A 119 -9.16 25.92 13.38
N ILE A 120 -8.97 26.76 12.37
CA ILE A 120 -8.23 28.02 12.52
C ILE A 120 -9.02 29.03 13.34
N SER A 121 -10.32 29.15 13.09
CA SER A 121 -11.19 30.07 13.82
C SER A 121 -11.31 29.74 15.30
N SER A 122 -11.24 28.45 15.65
CA SER A 122 -11.16 27.97 17.04
C SER A 122 -9.75 28.03 17.65
N TYR A 123 -8.74 28.52 16.94
CA TYR A 123 -7.32 28.48 17.33
C TYR A 123 -6.82 27.07 17.69
N ASN A 124 -7.44 26.04 17.10
CA ASN A 124 -7.10 24.64 17.29
C ASN A 124 -6.51 24.04 16.00
N PHE A 125 -5.51 24.73 15.47
CA PHE A 125 -4.79 24.34 14.27
C PHE A 125 -3.29 24.14 14.56
N PRO A 126 -2.88 22.93 14.98
CA PRO A 126 -1.51 22.64 15.44
C PRO A 126 -0.37 22.95 14.46
N LEU A 127 -0.66 23.02 13.16
CA LEU A 127 0.34 23.36 12.14
C LEU A 127 0.83 24.81 12.28
N ASN A 128 -0.02 25.73 12.76
CA ASN A 128 0.41 27.11 13.04
C ASN A 128 1.43 27.17 14.18
N ASP A 129 1.32 26.30 15.19
CA ASP A 129 2.33 26.19 16.24
C ASP A 129 3.68 25.75 15.66
N LEU A 130 3.65 24.83 14.69
CA LEU A 130 4.86 24.37 14.00
C LEU A 130 5.46 25.51 13.17
N PHE A 131 4.64 26.30 12.48
CA PHE A 131 5.11 27.47 11.78
C PHE A 131 5.75 28.50 12.70
N ILE A 132 5.12 28.82 13.83
CA ILE A 132 5.69 29.73 14.84
C ILE A 132 7.03 29.21 15.33
N LYS A 133 7.11 27.91 15.65
CA LYS A 133 8.33 27.26 16.15
C LYS A 133 9.48 27.30 15.15
N TYR A 134 9.20 27.01 13.88
CA TYR A 134 10.24 26.85 12.86
C TYR A 134 10.49 28.10 12.01
N ARG A 135 9.72 29.18 12.19
CA ARG A 135 9.93 30.45 11.50
C ARG A 135 11.34 31.01 11.70
N ASN A 136 11.88 30.89 12.91
CA ASN A 136 13.23 31.34 13.27
C ASN A 136 14.15 30.13 13.48
N TYR A 137 14.07 29.13 12.60
CA TYR A 137 14.93 27.96 12.70
C TYR A 137 16.39 28.34 12.41
N ASP A 138 17.29 28.01 13.35
CA ASP A 138 18.72 28.21 13.17
C ASP A 138 19.30 27.12 12.26
N ASP A 139 19.65 27.51 11.04
CA ASP A 139 20.20 26.61 10.01
C ASP A 139 21.52 25.95 10.44
N ASN A 140 22.28 26.59 11.35
CA ASN A 140 23.51 26.05 11.90
C ASN A 140 23.29 24.78 12.73
N LEU A 141 22.04 24.51 13.14
CA LEU A 141 21.69 23.27 13.82
C LEU A 141 21.78 22.07 12.87
N LEU A 142 21.72 22.25 11.55
CA LEU A 142 21.83 21.15 10.57
C LEU A 142 23.26 20.97 10.08
N GLU A 143 23.66 19.72 9.86
CA GLU A 143 24.93 19.42 9.21
C GLU A 143 24.91 20.05 7.79
N PRO A 144 25.97 20.76 7.35
CA PRO A 144 25.98 21.47 6.06
C PRO A 144 25.62 20.59 4.86
N ARG A 145 25.98 19.29 4.92
CA ARG A 145 25.62 18.29 3.90
C ARG A 145 24.12 18.05 3.81
N LEU A 146 23.44 17.97 4.96
CA LEU A 146 21.99 17.77 5.04
C LEU A 146 21.24 19.04 4.64
N LEU A 147 21.76 20.20 5.02
CA LEU A 147 21.21 21.50 4.60
C LEU A 147 21.27 21.64 3.07
N ARG A 148 22.44 21.38 2.46
CA ARG A 148 22.60 21.39 0.98
C ARG A 148 21.67 20.40 0.29
N TYR A 149 21.45 19.22 0.88
CA TYR A 149 20.49 18.25 0.36
C TYR A 149 19.06 18.79 0.39
N LEU A 150 18.63 19.37 1.51
CA LEU A 150 17.27 19.90 1.67
C LEU A 150 17.00 21.07 0.72
N THR A 151 17.97 21.97 0.55
CA THR A 151 17.85 23.11 -0.38
C THR A 151 17.79 22.66 -1.83
N LEU A 152 18.62 21.68 -2.22
CA LEU A 152 18.54 21.08 -3.55
C LEU A 152 17.17 20.41 -3.78
N PHE A 153 16.70 19.64 -2.80
CA PHE A 153 15.40 18.97 -2.87
C PHE A 153 14.25 19.97 -3.02
N TYR A 154 14.24 21.04 -2.22
CA TYR A 154 13.25 22.11 -2.34
C TYR A 154 13.28 22.76 -3.73
N ARG A 155 14.46 23.09 -4.27
CA ARG A 155 14.61 23.67 -5.62
C ARG A 155 14.08 22.75 -6.73
N ILE A 156 14.30 21.43 -6.61
CA ILE A 156 13.78 20.45 -7.56
C ILE A 156 12.25 20.41 -7.49
N ILE A 157 11.68 20.31 -6.28
CA ILE A 157 10.23 20.28 -6.12
C ILE A 157 9.59 21.59 -6.59
N ASP A 158 10.18 22.73 -6.26
CA ASP A 158 9.66 24.04 -6.66
C ASP A 158 9.69 24.20 -8.18
N SER A 159 10.77 23.78 -8.83
CA SER A 159 10.87 23.72 -10.30
C SER A 159 9.79 22.81 -10.91
N ILE A 160 9.61 21.59 -10.39
CA ILE A 160 8.60 20.64 -10.87
C ILE A 160 7.20 21.19 -10.68
N SER A 161 6.89 21.69 -9.48
CA SER A 161 5.59 22.27 -9.14
C SER A 161 5.28 23.48 -10.02
N THR A 162 6.26 24.34 -10.27
CA THR A 162 6.10 25.52 -11.13
C THR A 162 5.92 25.13 -12.58
N LEU A 163 6.67 24.15 -13.09
CA LEU A 163 6.52 23.64 -14.45
C LEU A 163 5.13 23.04 -14.65
N LEU A 164 4.69 22.16 -13.75
CA LEU A 164 3.36 21.54 -13.81
C LEU A 164 2.26 22.61 -13.73
N TYR A 165 2.36 23.56 -12.81
CA TYR A 165 1.42 24.66 -12.73
C TYR A 165 1.36 25.47 -14.03
N ARG A 166 2.51 25.89 -14.59
CA ARG A 166 2.56 26.65 -15.86
C ARG A 166 1.99 25.87 -17.04
N LEU A 167 2.31 24.59 -17.15
CA LEU A 167 1.74 23.71 -18.18
C LEU A 167 0.22 23.64 -18.04
N THR A 168 -0.30 23.46 -16.82
CA THR A 168 -1.75 23.40 -16.59
C THR A 168 -2.43 24.73 -16.90
N VAL A 169 -1.82 25.87 -16.57
CA VAL A 169 -2.35 27.19 -16.93
C VAL A 169 -2.36 27.38 -18.43
N LEU A 170 -1.29 26.99 -19.13
CA LEU A 170 -1.21 27.07 -20.60
C LEU A 170 -2.30 26.21 -21.27
N THR A 171 -2.52 24.97 -20.80
CA THR A 171 -3.58 24.10 -21.33
C THR A 171 -4.98 24.66 -21.06
N MET A 172 -5.17 25.32 -19.92
CA MET A 172 -6.45 25.95 -19.58
C MET A 172 -6.69 27.21 -20.43
N LEU A 173 -5.66 28.02 -20.67
CA LEU A 173 -5.74 29.19 -21.54
C LEU A 173 -6.00 28.80 -23.01
N SER A 174 -5.40 27.72 -23.51
CA SER A 174 -5.71 27.22 -24.85
C SER A 174 -7.15 26.73 -24.95
N GLY A 175 -7.64 25.99 -23.94
CA GLY A 175 -9.04 25.57 -23.88
C GLY A 175 -10.00 26.77 -23.81
N TYR A 176 -9.61 27.84 -23.10
CA TYR A 176 -10.37 29.09 -23.02
C TYR A 176 -10.43 29.83 -24.36
N ALA A 177 -9.32 29.92 -25.09
CA ALA A 177 -9.27 30.56 -26.40
C ALA A 177 -10.16 29.82 -27.43
N LEU A 178 -10.08 28.48 -27.45
CA LEU A 178 -10.95 27.64 -28.30
C LEU A 178 -12.43 27.86 -27.98
N PHE A 179 -12.76 27.93 -26.68
CA PHE A 179 -14.13 28.23 -26.24
C PHE A 179 -14.62 29.60 -26.71
N ILE A 180 -13.81 30.67 -26.60
CA ILE A 180 -14.20 32.00 -27.09
C ILE A 180 -14.48 31.97 -28.59
N ILE A 181 -13.59 31.34 -29.38
CA ILE A 181 -13.74 31.26 -30.83
C ILE A 181 -15.06 30.58 -31.18
N HIS A 182 -15.37 29.46 -30.51
CA HIS A 182 -16.59 28.71 -30.76
C HIS A 182 -17.86 29.45 -30.31
N VAL A 183 -17.84 30.07 -29.13
CA VAL A 183 -18.98 30.89 -28.67
C VAL A 183 -19.18 32.12 -29.56
N GLY A 184 -18.10 32.69 -30.11
CA GLY A 184 -18.16 33.72 -31.14
C GLY A 184 -18.80 33.22 -32.44
N TYR A 185 -18.46 32.00 -32.88
CA TYR A 185 -19.08 31.36 -34.04
C TYR A 185 -20.59 31.14 -33.83
N LEU A 186 -21.00 30.62 -32.68
CA LEU A 186 -22.43 30.45 -32.33
C LEU A 186 -23.20 31.78 -32.28
N TYR A 187 -22.53 32.87 -31.88
CA TYR A 187 -23.10 34.21 -31.92
C TYR A 187 -23.28 34.71 -33.36
N LEU A 188 -22.28 34.51 -34.23
CA LEU A 188 -22.35 34.88 -35.65
C LEU A 188 -23.42 34.09 -36.41
N ASP A 189 -23.63 32.82 -36.04
CA ASP A 189 -24.71 31.96 -36.57
C ASP A 189 -26.11 32.38 -36.09
N GLY A 190 -26.23 33.41 -35.24
CA GLY A 190 -27.50 33.88 -34.68
C GLY A 190 -28.13 32.93 -33.65
N LYS A 191 -27.41 31.90 -33.19
CA LYS A 191 -27.88 30.95 -32.17
C LYS A 191 -27.85 31.54 -30.76
N LEU A 192 -27.02 32.56 -30.53
CA LEU A 192 -26.87 33.24 -29.24
C LEU A 192 -27.22 34.72 -29.34
N ASN A 193 -28.01 35.22 -28.38
CA ASN A 193 -28.21 36.66 -28.21
C ASN A 193 -26.97 37.30 -27.58
N THR A 194 -26.77 38.60 -27.81
CA THR A 194 -25.66 39.40 -27.22
C THR A 194 -25.55 39.24 -25.71
N PHE A 195 -26.68 39.27 -25.00
CA PHE A 195 -26.72 39.07 -23.56
C PHE A 195 -26.24 37.67 -23.13
N GLN A 196 -26.66 36.63 -23.84
CA GLN A 196 -26.25 35.25 -23.54
C GLN A 196 -24.77 35.05 -23.82
N TRP A 197 -24.26 35.62 -24.91
CA TRP A 197 -22.84 35.61 -25.25
C TRP A 197 -21.98 36.26 -24.14
N LEU A 198 -22.38 37.45 -23.66
CA LEU A 198 -21.71 38.13 -22.55
C LEU A 198 -21.74 37.29 -21.26
N LEU A 199 -22.89 36.69 -20.95
CA LEU A 199 -23.03 35.83 -19.78
C LEU A 199 -22.13 34.58 -19.87
N PHE A 200 -22.05 33.93 -21.03
CA PHE A 200 -21.17 32.77 -21.24
C PHE A 200 -19.70 33.14 -21.05
N LEU A 201 -19.27 34.28 -21.60
CA LEU A 201 -17.92 34.76 -21.43
C LEU A 201 -17.60 35.02 -19.96
N GLN A 202 -18.52 35.64 -19.21
CA GLN A 202 -18.34 35.90 -17.78
C GLN A 202 -18.33 34.60 -16.95
N LEU A 203 -19.24 33.66 -17.20
CA LEU A 203 -19.28 32.39 -16.46
C LEU A 203 -18.04 31.55 -16.73
N TRP A 204 -17.58 31.49 -17.98
CA TRP A 204 -16.41 30.71 -18.35
C TRP A 204 -15.10 31.33 -17.87
N THR A 205 -14.99 32.66 -17.84
CA THR A 205 -13.85 33.34 -17.18
C THR A 205 -13.81 33.03 -15.69
N MET A 206 -14.96 33.11 -14.99
CA MET A 206 -15.05 32.71 -13.57
C MET A 206 -14.63 31.25 -13.36
N TYR A 207 -15.08 30.35 -14.22
CA TYR A 207 -14.70 28.94 -14.21
C TYR A 207 -13.19 28.74 -14.40
N LEU A 208 -12.61 29.40 -15.40
CA LEU A 208 -11.18 29.35 -15.69
C LEU A 208 -10.34 29.83 -14.51
N PHE A 209 -10.66 31.01 -13.96
CA PHE A 209 -9.96 31.55 -12.78
C PHE A 209 -10.02 30.59 -11.60
N ARG A 210 -11.18 29.94 -11.41
CA ARG A 210 -11.37 28.97 -10.34
C ARG A 210 -10.56 27.69 -10.54
N LEU A 211 -10.51 27.16 -11.76
CA LEU A 211 -9.67 26.01 -12.10
C LEU A 211 -8.18 26.32 -11.90
N VAL A 212 -7.72 27.48 -12.39
CA VAL A 212 -6.33 27.94 -12.19
C VAL A 212 -6.00 28.06 -10.71
N TYR A 213 -6.91 28.66 -9.92
CA TYR A 213 -6.75 28.78 -8.47
C TYR A 213 -6.65 27.41 -7.79
N LEU A 214 -7.51 26.45 -8.17
CA LEU A 214 -7.54 25.11 -7.59
C LEU A 214 -6.29 24.30 -7.92
N MET A 215 -5.82 24.37 -9.17
CA MET A 215 -4.56 23.74 -9.55
C MET A 215 -3.38 24.36 -8.80
N GLY A 216 -3.39 25.68 -8.62
CA GLY A 216 -2.45 26.38 -7.73
C GLY A 216 -2.50 25.86 -6.30
N GLN A 217 -3.70 25.72 -5.73
CA GLN A 217 -3.91 25.18 -4.38
C GLN A 217 -3.33 23.76 -4.24
N LEU A 218 -3.61 22.86 -5.19
CA LEU A 218 -3.13 21.48 -5.17
C LEU A 218 -1.61 21.39 -5.27
N PHE A 219 -1.00 22.00 -6.30
CA PHE A 219 0.45 21.89 -6.49
C PHE A 219 1.24 22.52 -5.34
N LEU A 220 0.77 23.66 -4.82
CA LEU A 220 1.44 24.36 -3.75
C LEU A 220 1.30 23.66 -2.39
N ALA A 221 0.12 23.15 -2.07
CA ALA A 221 -0.08 22.34 -0.88
C ALA A 221 0.81 21.09 -0.90
N MET A 222 1.01 20.51 -2.08
CA MET A 222 1.84 19.32 -2.25
C MET A 222 3.34 19.62 -2.22
N LYS A 223 3.79 20.73 -2.81
CA LYS A 223 5.16 21.27 -2.62
C LYS A 223 5.48 21.35 -1.13
N PHE A 224 4.57 21.97 -0.37
CA PHE A 224 4.70 22.14 1.07
C PHE A 224 4.74 20.81 1.82
N LEU A 225 3.78 19.92 1.54
CA LEU A 225 3.68 18.61 2.18
C LEU A 225 4.97 17.81 1.99
N LEU A 226 5.49 17.75 0.76
CA LEU A 226 6.74 17.05 0.45
C LEU A 226 7.94 17.67 1.18
N PHE A 227 8.03 19.00 1.23
CA PHE A 227 9.11 19.69 1.93
C PHE A 227 9.14 19.34 3.42
N ILE A 228 8.00 19.36 4.11
CA ILE A 228 7.96 19.10 5.56
C ILE A 228 8.22 17.64 5.88
N VAL A 229 7.68 16.72 5.07
CA VAL A 229 7.94 15.29 5.22
C VAL A 229 9.44 15.03 5.10
N GLU A 230 10.10 15.66 4.14
CA GLU A 230 11.55 15.59 4.01
C GLU A 230 12.32 16.30 5.11
N PHE A 231 11.87 17.46 5.56
CA PHE A 231 12.46 18.15 6.71
C PHE A 231 12.39 17.28 7.96
N GLY A 232 11.24 16.67 8.25
CA GLY A 232 11.06 15.70 9.33
C GLY A 232 11.97 14.48 9.18
N ARG A 233 12.14 13.99 7.94
CA ARG A 233 13.07 12.90 7.61
C ARG A 233 14.52 13.27 7.95
N ILE A 234 14.93 14.49 7.65
CA ILE A 234 16.28 14.99 7.93
C ILE A 234 16.51 15.17 9.43
N GLN A 235 15.52 15.67 10.17
CA GLN A 235 15.60 15.74 11.64
C GLN A 235 15.79 14.35 12.25
N PHE A 236 15.09 13.34 11.72
CA PHE A 236 15.30 11.95 12.07
C PHE A 236 16.71 11.43 11.73
N MET A 237 17.22 11.76 10.55
CA MET A 237 18.58 11.39 10.15
C MET A 237 19.64 12.00 11.07
N LYS A 238 19.50 13.27 11.44
CA LYS A 238 20.40 13.96 12.39
C LYS A 238 20.39 13.25 13.75
N MET A 239 19.21 12.93 14.27
CA MET A 239 19.08 12.15 15.52
C MET A 239 19.74 10.77 15.40
N LEU A 240 19.63 10.12 14.23
CA LEU A 240 20.24 8.82 13.99
C LEU A 240 21.77 8.89 13.85
N GLN A 241 22.31 9.91 13.19
CA GLN A 241 23.76 10.15 13.09
C GLN A 241 24.37 10.44 14.47
N THR A 242 23.74 11.31 15.27
CA THR A 242 24.21 11.60 16.64
C THR A 242 24.21 10.34 17.51
N THR A 243 23.18 9.49 17.41
CA THR A 243 23.20 8.19 18.11
C THR A 243 24.33 7.28 17.62
N LYS A 244 24.56 7.20 16.30
CA LYS A 244 25.65 6.39 15.72
C LYS A 244 27.03 6.87 16.16
N ILE A 245 27.30 8.17 16.13
CA ILE A 245 28.59 8.75 16.53
C ILE A 245 28.85 8.41 18.00
N VAL A 246 27.86 8.63 18.88
CA VAL A 246 27.98 8.28 20.30
C VAL A 246 28.23 6.77 20.47
N PHE A 247 27.56 5.91 19.71
CA PHE A 247 27.79 4.46 19.79
C PHE A 247 29.15 4.01 19.22
N CYS A 248 29.62 4.63 18.14
CA CYS A 248 30.90 4.30 17.50
C CYS A 248 32.10 4.81 18.32
N CYS A 249 32.07 6.05 18.82
CA CYS A 249 33.12 6.58 19.68
C CYS A 249 33.26 5.79 20.98
N ASN A 250 32.14 5.26 21.51
CA ASN A 250 32.11 4.41 22.70
C ASN A 250 32.64 2.98 22.45
N ARG A 251 32.83 2.58 21.18
CA ARG A 251 33.45 1.29 20.84
C ARG A 251 34.97 1.31 21.07
N ASN A 252 35.62 2.46 20.88
CA ASN A 252 37.08 2.57 20.89
C ASN A 252 37.66 3.12 22.21
N LYS A 253 36.85 3.69 23.10
CA LYS A 253 37.27 4.10 24.45
C LYS A 253 36.48 3.33 25.52
N MET A 254 37.09 2.30 26.12
CA MET A 254 36.52 1.58 27.28
C MET A 254 36.28 2.49 28.51
N ASN A 255 36.75 3.74 28.51
CA ASN A 255 36.68 4.66 29.65
C ASN A 255 35.41 5.51 29.73
N PHE A 256 34.30 5.12 29.10
CA PHE A 256 32.99 5.73 29.38
C PHE A 256 32.38 5.16 30.67
N ASN A 257 33.16 5.19 31.76
CA ASN A 257 32.73 4.76 33.10
C ASN A 257 31.84 5.80 33.79
N ASN A 258 31.71 7.02 33.24
CA ASN A 258 30.79 8.02 33.77
C ASN A 258 29.35 7.69 33.39
N SER A 259 28.65 7.02 34.31
CA SER A 259 27.19 6.87 34.34
C SER A 259 26.45 8.20 34.06
N ILE A 260 27.08 9.32 34.43
CA ILE A 260 26.63 10.69 34.20
C ILE A 260 26.50 11.01 32.70
N ASN A 261 27.53 10.80 31.88
CA ASN A 261 27.48 11.13 30.45
C ASN A 261 26.44 10.27 29.70
N ARG A 262 26.24 9.02 30.13
CA ARG A 262 25.20 8.16 29.58
C ARG A 262 23.80 8.68 29.91
N ARG A 263 23.60 9.16 31.14
CA ARG A 263 22.34 9.75 31.58
C ARG A 263 22.04 11.06 30.83
N LEU A 264 23.04 11.92 30.66
CA LEU A 264 22.93 13.16 29.89
C LEU A 264 22.59 12.88 28.41
N PHE A 265 23.26 11.90 27.79
CA PHE A 265 22.90 11.46 26.44
C PHE A 265 21.46 10.98 26.35
N TRP A 266 21.02 10.10 27.26
CA TRP A 266 19.65 9.60 27.27
C TRP A 266 18.61 10.69 27.47
N GLN A 267 18.88 11.64 28.38
CA GLN A 267 17.99 12.77 28.61
C GLN A 267 17.89 13.67 27.37
N SER A 268 19.04 13.96 26.73
CA SER A 268 19.09 14.71 25.48
C SER A 268 18.35 14.00 24.35
N PHE A 269 18.63 12.72 24.13
CA PHE A 269 17.97 11.89 23.11
C PHE A 269 16.46 11.81 23.35
N HIS A 270 16.04 11.51 24.57
CA HIS A 270 14.62 11.38 24.91
C HIS A 270 13.89 12.71 24.71
N ARG A 271 14.49 13.83 25.12
CA ARG A 271 13.93 15.17 24.90
C ARG A 271 13.79 15.47 23.41
N GLN A 272 14.83 15.24 22.61
CA GLN A 272 14.79 15.46 21.16
C GLN A 272 13.75 14.57 20.47
N TYR A 273 13.72 13.28 20.78
CA TYR A 273 12.75 12.34 20.23
C TYR A 273 11.31 12.70 20.62
N SER A 274 11.06 13.03 21.89
CA SER A 274 9.73 13.44 22.36
C SER A 274 9.26 14.72 21.68
N THR A 275 10.18 15.66 21.44
CA THR A 275 9.87 16.90 20.73
C THR A 275 9.51 16.61 19.27
N LEU A 276 10.32 15.80 18.58
CA LEU A 276 10.07 15.39 17.20
C LEU A 276 8.76 14.58 17.05
N TYR A 277 8.46 13.72 18.03
CA TYR A 277 7.21 12.97 18.08
C TYR A 277 6.01 13.89 18.23
N LEU A 278 6.09 14.85 19.15
CA LEU A 278 5.04 15.85 19.34
C LEU A 278 4.84 16.68 18.07
N ASP A 279 5.92 17.11 17.42
CA ASP A 279 5.85 17.89 16.18
C ASP A 279 5.21 17.07 15.05
N THR A 280 5.60 15.79 14.91
CA THR A 280 5.03 14.88 13.90
C THR A 280 3.55 14.60 14.19
N TRP A 281 3.17 14.48 15.46
CA TRP A 281 1.78 14.27 15.85
C TRP A 281 0.92 15.50 15.56
N LYS A 282 1.40 16.71 15.88
CA LYS A 282 0.73 17.97 15.53
C LYS A 282 0.53 18.09 14.01
N PHE A 283 1.57 17.71 13.27
CA PHE A 283 1.54 17.68 11.81
C PHE A 283 0.49 16.68 11.30
N ASP A 284 0.52 15.43 11.79
CA ASP A 284 -0.44 14.37 11.43
C ASP A 284 -1.89 14.78 11.70
N ASP A 285 -2.18 15.38 12.87
CA ASP A 285 -3.54 15.77 13.24
C ASP A 285 -4.17 16.77 12.26
N THR A 286 -3.33 17.65 11.70
CA THR A 286 -3.77 18.62 10.67
C THR A 286 -3.88 18.01 9.28
N ILE A 287 -2.90 17.20 8.90
CA ILE A 287 -2.74 16.75 7.51
C ILE A 287 -3.49 15.47 7.20
N LYS A 288 -3.89 14.67 8.20
CA LYS A 288 -4.70 13.47 7.99
C LYS A 288 -5.94 13.72 7.14
N MET A 289 -6.61 14.86 7.31
CA MET A 289 -7.80 15.23 6.54
C MET A 289 -7.43 15.65 5.11
N VAL A 290 -6.34 16.42 4.96
CA VAL A 290 -5.83 16.83 3.66
C VAL A 290 -5.41 15.60 2.85
N LEU A 291 -4.62 14.69 3.42
CA LEU A 291 -4.21 13.45 2.79
C LEU A 291 -5.41 12.59 2.39
N ALA A 292 -6.42 12.46 3.27
CA ALA A 292 -7.64 11.71 2.96
C ALA A 292 -8.40 12.32 1.78
N ALA A 293 -8.55 13.65 1.74
CA ALA A 293 -9.19 14.35 0.64
C ALA A 293 -8.43 14.15 -0.68
N VAL A 294 -7.10 14.32 -0.69
CA VAL A 294 -6.31 14.13 -1.91
C VAL A 294 -6.25 12.64 -2.32
N GLU A 295 -6.30 11.69 -1.38
CA GLU A 295 -6.44 10.27 -1.71
C GLU A 295 -7.77 9.96 -2.39
N MET A 296 -8.86 10.54 -1.88
CA MET A 296 -10.18 10.41 -2.48
C MET A 296 -10.18 10.96 -3.91
N ILE A 297 -9.62 12.16 -4.11
CA ILE A 297 -9.47 12.77 -5.43
C ILE A 297 -8.65 11.87 -6.34
N ALA A 298 -7.48 11.38 -5.91
CA ALA A 298 -6.62 10.54 -6.75
C ALA A 298 -7.24 9.19 -7.12
N LYS A 299 -7.98 8.56 -6.20
CA LYS A 299 -8.72 7.32 -6.49
C LYS A 299 -9.89 7.58 -7.44
N LEU A 300 -10.59 8.68 -7.26
CA LEU A 300 -11.67 9.08 -8.15
C LEU A 300 -11.12 9.38 -9.55
N SER A 301 -10.03 10.13 -9.66
CA SER A 301 -9.37 10.45 -10.92
C SER A 301 -8.96 9.22 -11.70
N ILE A 302 -8.43 8.16 -11.05
CA ILE A 302 -8.07 6.94 -11.78
C ILE A 302 -9.30 6.14 -12.22
N ILE A 303 -10.36 6.08 -11.39
CA ILE A 303 -11.62 5.41 -11.76
C ILE A 303 -12.27 6.12 -12.94
N GLU A 304 -12.35 7.44 -12.90
CA GLU A 304 -12.94 8.20 -13.99
C GLU A 304 -12.03 8.25 -15.21
N CYS A 305 -10.71 8.18 -15.04
CA CYS A 305 -9.79 7.99 -16.17
C CYS A 305 -10.11 6.69 -16.91
N THR A 306 -10.28 5.57 -16.20
CA THR A 306 -10.61 4.29 -16.85
C THR A 306 -11.99 4.31 -17.47
N VAL A 307 -12.99 4.88 -16.81
CA VAL A 307 -14.35 5.02 -17.38
C VAL A 307 -14.33 5.95 -18.59
N PHE A 308 -13.66 7.10 -18.51
CA PHE A 308 -13.54 8.07 -19.60
C PHE A 308 -12.86 7.44 -20.81
N ILE A 309 -11.74 6.74 -20.63
CA ILE A 309 -11.05 5.98 -21.69
C ILE A 309 -12.00 4.97 -22.35
N SER A 310 -12.78 4.23 -21.55
CA SER A 310 -13.70 3.20 -22.06
C SER A 310 -14.86 3.76 -22.90
N LYS A 311 -15.11 5.07 -22.81
CA LYS A 311 -16.20 5.76 -23.49
C LYS A 311 -15.77 6.57 -24.70
N GLN A 312 -14.47 6.73 -24.95
CA GLN A 312 -13.99 7.43 -26.15
C GLN A 312 -13.99 6.51 -27.37
N LEU A 313 -14.67 6.90 -28.45
CA LEU A 313 -14.54 6.24 -29.76
C LEU A 313 -13.25 6.63 -30.49
N ARG A 314 -12.66 7.80 -30.19
CA ARG A 314 -11.41 8.31 -30.79
C ARG A 314 -10.51 8.95 -29.74
N MET A 315 -9.21 8.72 -29.81
CA MET A 315 -8.23 9.39 -28.96
C MET A 315 -7.60 10.58 -29.71
N ASN A 316 -8.12 11.78 -29.46
CA ASN A 316 -7.52 13.03 -29.94
C ASN A 316 -6.60 13.65 -28.87
N LEU A 317 -5.95 14.78 -29.20
CA LEU A 317 -5.04 15.47 -28.29
C LEU A 317 -5.73 15.88 -26.98
N ASN A 318 -6.98 16.34 -27.05
CA ASN A 318 -7.74 16.78 -25.88
C ASN A 318 -8.03 15.60 -24.93
N ASN A 319 -8.45 14.45 -25.48
CA ASN A 319 -8.65 13.22 -24.73
C ASN A 319 -7.36 12.76 -24.06
N ALA A 320 -6.24 12.79 -24.79
CA ALA A 320 -4.93 12.45 -24.24
C ALA A 320 -4.52 13.39 -23.09
N LEU A 321 -4.79 14.69 -23.22
CA LEU A 321 -4.51 15.67 -22.16
C LEU A 321 -5.38 15.45 -20.91
N ILE A 322 -6.66 15.13 -21.06
CA ILE A 322 -7.56 14.80 -19.94
C ILE A 322 -7.09 13.52 -19.23
N ILE A 323 -6.73 12.49 -19.99
CA ILE A 323 -6.21 11.22 -19.46
C ILE A 323 -4.90 11.44 -18.72
N LEU A 324 -3.98 12.20 -19.31
CA LEU A 324 -2.71 12.56 -18.68
C LEU A 324 -2.95 13.32 -17.38
N TRP A 325 -3.89 14.28 -17.39
CA TRP A 325 -4.25 15.06 -16.21
C TRP A 325 -4.82 14.17 -15.09
N LEU A 326 -5.83 13.34 -15.38
CA LEU A 326 -6.42 12.40 -14.41
C LEU A 326 -5.39 11.38 -13.89
N GLY A 327 -4.55 10.83 -14.77
CA GLY A 327 -3.49 9.90 -14.41
C GLY A 327 -2.40 10.54 -13.56
N SER A 328 -2.06 11.80 -13.83
CA SER A 328 -1.03 12.54 -13.10
C SER A 328 -1.38 12.72 -11.62
N ALA A 329 -2.66 12.97 -11.28
CA ALA A 329 -3.12 13.09 -9.89
C ALA A 329 -2.82 11.82 -9.08
N PHE A 330 -3.03 10.65 -9.69
CA PHE A 330 -2.73 9.35 -9.07
C PHE A 330 -1.22 9.13 -8.89
N VAL A 331 -0.42 9.33 -9.95
CA VAL A 331 1.04 9.16 -9.91
C VAL A 331 1.64 10.09 -8.84
N TYR A 332 1.19 11.34 -8.81
CA TYR A 332 1.68 12.35 -7.90
C TYR A 332 1.36 12.01 -6.44
N MET A 333 0.17 11.48 -6.15
CA MET A 333 -0.15 10.98 -4.80
C MET A 333 0.70 9.79 -4.38
N LYS A 334 1.03 8.89 -5.32
CA LYS A 334 1.98 7.82 -5.02
C LYS A 334 3.34 8.36 -4.61
N ILE A 335 3.86 9.37 -5.29
CA ILE A 335 5.13 10.01 -4.91
C ILE A 335 5.07 10.52 -3.46
N VAL A 336 4.04 11.28 -3.10
CA VAL A 336 3.86 11.77 -1.72
C VAL A 336 3.84 10.62 -0.71
N TYR A 337 3.06 9.57 -0.96
CA TYR A 337 2.99 8.43 -0.06
C TYR A 337 4.31 7.70 0.10
N THR A 338 5.11 7.59 -0.97
CA THR A 338 6.44 6.98 -0.87
C THR A 338 7.34 7.77 0.06
N HIS A 339 7.31 9.11 -0.02
CA HIS A 339 8.08 9.97 0.88
C HIS A 339 7.61 9.87 2.34
N VAL A 340 6.30 9.92 2.57
CA VAL A 340 5.70 9.80 3.92
C VAL A 340 6.07 8.47 4.57
N SER A 341 6.11 7.38 3.80
CA SER A 341 6.44 6.04 4.30
C SER A 341 7.83 5.93 4.92
N TYR A 342 8.75 6.86 4.63
CA TYR A 342 10.11 6.85 5.17
C TYR A 342 10.18 7.16 6.66
N LEU A 343 9.31 8.01 7.20
CA LEU A 343 9.35 8.40 8.63
C LEU A 343 9.28 7.19 9.60
N PRO A 344 8.30 6.27 9.49
CA PRO A 344 8.18 5.11 10.39
C PRO A 344 9.43 4.26 10.51
N SER A 345 10.20 4.23 9.44
CA SER A 345 11.36 3.36 9.38
C SER A 345 12.65 3.95 9.86
N TYR A 346 12.82 5.26 9.80
CA TYR A 346 13.90 5.88 10.55
C TYR A 346 13.67 5.69 12.05
N ASN A 347 12.41 5.79 12.51
CA ASN A 347 12.05 5.43 13.88
C ASN A 347 12.38 3.95 14.18
N ARG A 348 12.02 3.01 13.30
CA ARG A 348 12.35 1.59 13.48
C ARG A 348 13.86 1.32 13.50
N ILE A 349 14.64 1.91 12.59
CA ILE A 349 16.12 1.75 12.59
C ILE A 349 16.71 2.33 13.88
N CYS A 350 16.24 3.52 14.29
CA CYS A 350 16.68 4.15 15.54
C CYS A 350 16.38 3.26 16.75
N SER A 351 15.14 2.75 16.86
CA SER A 351 14.75 1.83 17.94
C SER A 351 15.62 0.57 17.97
N ARG A 352 15.96 0.00 16.81
CA ARG A 352 16.84 -1.17 16.70
C ARG A 352 18.27 -0.87 17.13
N LEU A 353 18.81 0.29 16.77
CA LEU A 353 20.15 0.72 17.20
C LEU A 353 20.21 0.89 18.72
N ILE A 354 19.19 1.51 19.31
CA ILE A 354 19.08 1.70 20.75
C ILE A 354 18.89 0.36 21.47
N MET A 355 18.04 -0.54 20.97
CA MET A 355 17.90 -1.90 21.49
C MET A 355 19.23 -2.65 21.49
N ASN A 356 19.96 -2.62 20.37
CA ASN A 356 21.26 -3.27 20.26
C ASN A 356 22.27 -2.70 21.25
N TRP A 357 22.27 -1.38 21.46
CA TRP A 357 23.14 -0.75 22.44
C TRP A 357 22.75 -1.11 23.87
N ASN A 358 21.46 -1.11 24.20
CA ASN A 358 20.98 -1.58 25.51
C ASN A 358 21.42 -3.03 25.75
N ALA A 359 21.17 -3.94 24.81
CA ALA A 359 21.59 -5.34 24.92
C ALA A 359 23.11 -5.49 25.15
N ARG A 360 23.93 -4.71 24.45
CA ARG A 360 25.40 -4.72 24.64
C ARG A 360 25.81 -4.18 26.00
N THR A 361 25.24 -3.05 26.43
CA THR A 361 25.58 -2.45 27.72
C THR A 361 25.13 -3.34 28.89
N HIS A 362 24.03 -4.07 28.72
CA HIS A 362 23.59 -5.11 29.62
C HIS A 362 24.59 -6.26 29.73
N TRP A 363 25.04 -6.76 28.58
CA TRP A 363 26.03 -7.83 28.51
C TRP A 363 27.35 -7.43 29.18
N GLN A 364 27.87 -6.24 28.86
CA GLN A 364 29.10 -5.72 29.48
C GLN A 364 28.99 -5.62 31.00
N ARG A 365 27.87 -5.12 31.53
CA ARG A 365 27.64 -5.05 32.97
C ARG A 365 27.56 -6.43 33.62
N PHE A 366 26.93 -7.39 32.94
CA PHE A 366 26.89 -8.78 33.40
C PHE A 366 28.31 -9.39 33.47
N CYS A 367 29.14 -9.15 32.46
CA CYS A 367 30.54 -9.59 32.45
C CYS A 367 31.37 -8.95 33.58
N ILE A 368 31.23 -7.64 33.81
CA ILE A 368 31.93 -6.95 34.92
C ILE A 368 31.48 -7.49 36.28
N GLN A 369 30.18 -7.75 36.47
CA GLN A 369 29.66 -8.35 37.70
C GLN A 369 30.13 -9.80 37.93
N GLN A 370 30.33 -10.57 36.85
CA GLN A 370 30.93 -11.90 36.91
C GLN A 370 32.42 -11.84 37.27
N GLN A 371 33.17 -10.89 36.71
CA GLN A 371 34.60 -10.71 37.00
C GLN A 371 34.87 -10.18 38.43
N GLN A 372 33.96 -9.38 39.00
CA GLN A 372 34.09 -8.85 40.36
C GLN A 372 33.57 -9.80 41.46
N LYS A 373 32.96 -10.94 41.10
CA LYS A 373 32.47 -11.94 42.08
C LYS A 373 33.57 -12.61 42.92
N PRO A 374 34.72 -13.05 42.36
CA PRO A 374 35.77 -13.70 43.15
C PRO A 374 36.50 -12.73 44.11
N LEU A 375 36.70 -11.46 43.73
CA LEU A 375 37.44 -10.46 44.53
C LEU A 375 36.68 -9.93 45.77
N LEU A 376 35.40 -10.25 45.94
CA LEU A 376 34.53 -9.66 46.97
C LEU A 376 33.98 -10.69 47.97
N GLN A 377 34.49 -11.93 47.93
CA GLN A 377 34.09 -12.97 48.88
C GLN A 377 34.71 -12.81 50.29
N GLU A 378 35.67 -11.91 50.48
CA GLU A 378 36.42 -11.77 51.75
C GLU A 378 35.96 -10.64 52.69
N SER A 379 35.17 -9.65 52.27
CA SER A 379 34.70 -8.59 53.19
C SER A 379 33.24 -8.79 53.62
N SER A 380 33.04 -9.45 54.76
CA SER A 380 31.73 -9.91 55.23
C SER A 380 30.88 -8.86 55.94
N SER A 381 31.42 -7.71 56.36
CA SER A 381 30.69 -6.70 57.14
C SER A 381 30.94 -5.27 56.65
N SER A 382 29.93 -4.59 56.09
CA SER A 382 29.84 -3.10 56.00
C SER A 382 28.70 -2.60 55.09
N PRO A 383 28.22 -1.34 55.26
CA PRO A 383 27.29 -0.57 54.40
C PRO A 383 27.38 -0.75 52.87
N TRP A 384 28.51 -1.24 52.35
CA TRP A 384 28.69 -1.63 50.94
C TRP A 384 27.63 -2.60 50.41
N LYS A 385 27.07 -3.50 51.24
CA LYS A 385 25.96 -4.38 50.83
C LYS A 385 24.66 -3.60 50.55
N LYS A 386 24.37 -2.53 51.32
CA LYS A 386 23.20 -1.65 51.07
C LYS A 386 23.43 -0.80 49.83
N LEU A 387 24.63 -0.25 49.64
CA LEU A 387 24.99 0.53 48.45
C LEU A 387 24.93 -0.31 47.17
N LYS A 388 25.40 -1.57 47.22
CA LYS A 388 25.33 -2.51 46.07
C LYS A 388 23.89 -2.91 45.73
N ARG A 389 23.03 -3.07 46.74
CA ARG A 389 21.57 -3.28 46.55
C ARG A 389 20.90 -2.05 45.94
N PHE A 390 21.26 -0.85 46.38
CA PHE A 390 20.73 0.41 45.85
C PHE A 390 21.15 0.64 44.39
N ASN A 391 22.43 0.43 44.07
CA ASN A 391 22.93 0.49 42.69
C ASN A 391 22.31 -0.58 41.78
N ALA A 392 22.08 -1.80 42.27
CA ALA A 392 21.36 -2.84 41.51
C ALA A 392 19.89 -2.44 41.25
N TRP A 393 19.23 -1.77 42.19
CA TRP A 393 17.86 -1.28 42.02
C TRP A 393 17.77 -0.09 41.05
N ILE A 394 18.67 0.90 41.15
CA ILE A 394 18.75 2.02 40.20
C ILE A 394 18.99 1.50 38.78
N THR A 395 19.95 0.58 38.62
CA THR A 395 20.23 -0.01 37.31
C THR A 395 19.04 -0.80 36.77
N LEU A 396 18.33 -1.56 37.59
CA LEU A 396 17.09 -2.24 37.17
C LEU A 396 16.01 -1.23 36.74
N ARG A 397 15.84 -0.13 37.48
CA ARG A 397 14.88 0.93 37.15
C ARG A 397 15.19 1.60 35.81
N ASP A 398 16.45 1.95 35.57
CA ASP A 398 16.88 2.58 34.31
C ASP A 398 16.69 1.63 33.11
N VAL A 399 16.90 0.34 33.34
CA VAL A 399 16.69 -0.71 32.35
C VAL A 399 15.22 -0.84 32.00
N ILE A 400 14.35 -0.95 33.01
CA ILE A 400 12.91 -1.04 32.82
C ILE A 400 12.41 0.21 32.09
N LYS A 401 12.83 1.40 32.51
CA LYS A 401 12.49 2.67 31.83
C LYS A 401 12.94 2.69 30.38
N SER A 402 14.18 2.29 30.09
CA SER A 402 14.71 2.28 28.73
C SER A 402 14.01 1.25 27.83
N ASN A 403 13.69 0.07 28.36
CA ASN A 403 12.96 -0.97 27.63
C ASN A 403 11.50 -0.58 27.39
N LEU A 404 10.83 0.01 28.39
CA LEU A 404 9.48 0.58 28.22
C LEU A 404 9.50 1.71 27.19
N PHE A 405 10.49 2.60 27.25
CA PHE A 405 10.63 3.68 26.28
C PHE A 405 10.86 3.14 24.86
N ILE A 406 11.73 2.15 24.69
CA ILE A 406 11.93 1.49 23.39
C ILE A 406 10.65 0.80 22.93
N GLN A 407 9.93 0.13 23.82
CA GLN A 407 8.66 -0.52 23.49
C GLN A 407 7.62 0.52 23.06
N THR A 408 7.58 1.68 23.72
CA THR A 408 6.78 2.82 23.25
C THR A 408 7.30 3.34 21.92
N MET A 409 8.61 3.44 21.66
CA MET A 409 9.12 3.84 20.35
C MET A 409 8.73 2.86 19.23
N THR A 410 8.74 1.55 19.51
CA THR A 410 8.36 0.52 18.52
C THR A 410 6.86 0.44 18.30
N ASN A 411 6.08 0.75 19.33
CA ASN A 411 4.62 0.78 19.26
C ASN A 411 4.09 2.13 18.77
N ASN A 412 4.88 3.19 18.94
CA ASN A 412 4.59 4.51 18.40
C ASN A 412 4.69 4.39 16.88
N LEU A 413 3.50 4.39 16.30
CA LEU A 413 3.22 4.49 14.90
C LEU A 413 3.67 5.88 14.41
N PHE A 414 4.99 6.09 14.32
CA PHE A 414 5.55 7.26 13.64
C PHE A 414 5.17 7.17 12.18
N GLY A 415 4.21 7.98 11.74
CA GLY A 415 3.67 7.96 10.40
C GLY A 415 2.51 8.93 10.32
N LEU A 416 2.16 9.33 9.10
CA LEU A 416 0.93 10.07 8.88
C LEU A 416 -0.21 9.06 8.70
N ASN A 417 -1.29 9.27 9.42
CA ASN A 417 -2.52 8.50 9.29
C ASN A 417 -3.39 9.17 8.23
N CYS A 418 -3.87 8.39 7.26
CA CYS A 418 -4.88 8.87 6.31
C CYS A 418 -6.28 8.61 6.90
N GLY A 419 -6.62 9.32 7.99
CA GLY A 419 -7.82 9.01 8.79
C GLY A 419 -7.74 7.65 9.51
N GLN A 420 -8.90 7.07 9.90
CA GLN A 420 -8.96 5.76 10.59
C GLN A 420 -8.59 4.57 9.68
N LEU A 421 -8.34 4.78 8.38
CA LEU A 421 -8.40 3.71 7.38
C LEU A 421 -7.04 3.09 7.01
N PHE A 422 -5.91 3.80 7.11
CA PHE A 422 -4.61 3.25 6.69
C PHE A 422 -3.40 3.75 7.51
N PHE A 423 -2.54 2.81 7.93
CA PHE A 423 -1.23 3.08 8.52
C PHE A 423 -0.10 2.75 7.54
N ILE A 424 0.74 3.74 7.20
CA ILE A 424 1.77 3.62 6.14
C ILE A 424 3.11 3.22 6.75
N THR A 425 3.70 2.06 6.38
CA THR A 425 5.02 1.62 6.88
C THR A 425 6.01 1.20 5.78
N ARG A 426 7.29 1.64 5.92
CA ARG A 426 8.42 1.51 4.96
C ARG A 426 8.86 0.09 4.57
N TYR A 427 8.39 -0.99 5.21
CA TYR A 427 9.09 -2.28 5.11
C TYR A 427 9.06 -2.92 3.72
N LYS A 428 8.42 -2.30 2.73
CA LYS A 428 8.33 -2.78 1.36
C LYS A 428 8.95 -1.88 0.27
N TYR A 429 9.36 -0.65 0.56
CA TYR A 429 9.88 0.26 -0.49
C TYR A 429 11.41 0.23 -0.62
N LEU A 430 12.12 -0.11 0.46
CA LEU A 430 13.59 -0.14 0.44
C LEU A 430 14.18 -1.37 -0.28
N GLU A 431 13.37 -2.39 -0.53
CA GLU A 431 13.76 -3.58 -1.30
C GLU A 431 13.71 -3.32 -2.82
N LEU A 432 13.09 -2.22 -3.26
CA LEU A 432 12.97 -1.84 -4.67
C LEU A 432 14.12 -0.95 -5.18
N LEU A 433 14.89 -0.31 -4.28
CA LEU A 433 15.83 0.79 -4.62
C LEU A 433 17.31 0.49 -4.33
N LEU A 434 17.63 -0.61 -3.63
CA LEU A 434 19.01 -1.02 -3.38
C LEU A 434 19.22 -2.41 -3.95
N MET A 435 19.89 -2.50 -5.10
CA MET A 435 20.85 -3.56 -5.46
C MET A 435 21.37 -3.27 -6.87
N ASP A 436 22.49 -2.54 -6.93
CA ASP A 436 23.34 -2.42 -8.11
C ASP A 436 24.69 -3.12 -7.82
N ARG A 437 25.26 -3.67 -8.90
CA ARG A 437 26.58 -4.31 -9.06
C ARG A 437 26.78 -5.72 -8.48
N ARG A 438 26.44 -6.71 -9.32
CA ARG A 438 27.35 -7.73 -9.89
C ARG A 438 26.52 -8.88 -10.46
N ILE A 439 26.36 -8.92 -11.78
CA ILE A 439 25.86 -10.10 -12.48
C ILE A 439 26.92 -10.53 -13.49
N ARG A 440 27.37 -11.77 -13.34
CA ARG A 440 28.40 -12.41 -14.18
C ARG A 440 27.71 -13.24 -15.28
N TRP A 441 28.39 -13.34 -16.42
CA TRP A 441 27.91 -13.65 -17.78
C TRP A 441 27.26 -15.02 -18.08
N THR A 442 26.87 -15.84 -17.10
CA THR A 442 26.30 -17.19 -17.37
C THR A 442 24.79 -17.21 -17.67
N CYS A 443 24.10 -16.07 -17.61
CA CYS A 443 22.63 -15.97 -17.71
C CYS A 443 22.09 -15.75 -19.15
N TYR A 444 22.95 -15.60 -20.16
CA TYR A 444 22.54 -15.18 -21.51
C TYR A 444 21.61 -16.18 -22.23
N ARG A 445 21.81 -17.50 -22.02
CA ARG A 445 21.04 -18.55 -22.71
C ARG A 445 19.56 -18.60 -22.29
N THR A 446 19.24 -18.23 -21.05
CA THR A 446 17.86 -18.18 -20.52
C THR A 446 17.20 -16.82 -20.68
N ILE A 447 17.99 -15.74 -20.74
CA ILE A 447 17.49 -14.38 -20.95
C ILE A 447 16.96 -14.20 -22.38
N LYS A 448 17.63 -14.77 -23.39
CA LYS A 448 17.22 -14.61 -24.81
C LYS A 448 15.76 -14.99 -25.09
N PRO A 449 15.26 -16.19 -24.74
CA PRO A 449 13.85 -16.53 -24.97
C PRO A 449 12.90 -15.67 -24.12
N SER A 450 13.30 -15.27 -22.92
CA SER A 450 12.47 -14.42 -22.05
C SER A 450 12.29 -13.01 -22.64
N ILE A 451 13.38 -12.38 -23.11
CA ILE A 451 13.31 -11.08 -23.80
C ILE A 451 12.41 -11.20 -25.03
N TRP A 452 12.62 -12.22 -25.87
CA TRP A 452 11.81 -12.42 -27.07
C TRP A 452 10.31 -12.54 -26.76
N ILE A 453 9.96 -13.32 -25.72
CA ILE A 453 8.58 -13.46 -25.23
C ILE A 453 8.02 -12.10 -24.76
N THR A 454 8.78 -11.31 -24.01
CA THR A 454 8.33 -9.99 -23.53
C THR A 454 8.17 -9.00 -24.67
N THR A 455 9.08 -8.98 -25.65
CA THR A 455 8.99 -8.12 -26.83
C THR A 455 7.74 -8.47 -27.64
N ASN A 456 7.47 -9.75 -27.87
CA ASN A 456 6.25 -10.18 -28.56
C ASN A 456 4.99 -9.76 -27.79
N SER A 457 5.02 -9.83 -26.47
CA SER A 457 3.89 -9.40 -25.63
C SER A 457 3.65 -7.90 -25.73
N MET A 458 4.72 -7.09 -25.72
CA MET A 458 4.61 -5.64 -25.89
C MET A 458 4.11 -5.26 -27.29
N ILE A 459 4.55 -5.98 -28.34
CA ILE A 459 4.04 -5.81 -29.70
C ILE A 459 2.55 -6.14 -29.75
N LEU A 460 2.12 -7.26 -29.17
CA LEU A 460 0.71 -7.66 -29.11
C LEU A 460 -0.13 -6.66 -28.31
N ILE A 461 0.37 -6.17 -27.16
CA ILE A 461 -0.30 -5.12 -26.37
C ILE A 461 -0.45 -3.85 -27.22
N ALA A 462 0.60 -3.42 -27.92
CA ALA A 462 0.54 -2.23 -28.77
C ALA A 462 -0.48 -2.41 -29.90
N ILE A 463 -0.50 -3.57 -30.56
CA ILE A 463 -1.48 -3.89 -31.61
C ILE A 463 -2.91 -3.86 -31.04
N MET A 464 -3.14 -4.51 -29.89
CA MET A 464 -4.45 -4.48 -29.24
C MET A 464 -4.88 -3.07 -28.85
N PHE A 465 -3.96 -2.24 -28.36
CA PHE A 465 -4.25 -0.82 -28.11
C PHE A 465 -4.61 -0.08 -29.40
N THR A 466 -3.92 -0.35 -30.51
CA THR A 466 -4.27 0.26 -31.80
C THR A 466 -5.63 -0.21 -32.31
N MET A 467 -6.00 -1.48 -32.10
CA MET A 467 -7.32 -2.01 -32.42
C MET A 467 -8.42 -1.34 -31.57
N ILE A 468 -8.16 -1.14 -30.27
CA ILE A 468 -9.09 -0.42 -29.38
C ILE A 468 -9.24 1.05 -29.81
N GLN A 469 -8.14 1.71 -30.20
CA GLN A 469 -8.15 3.14 -30.54
C GLN A 469 -8.76 3.46 -31.92
N ARG A 470 -8.80 2.51 -32.84
CA ARG A 470 -9.27 2.70 -34.22
C ARG A 470 -10.25 1.58 -34.62
N PRO A 471 -11.49 1.63 -34.13
CA PRO A 471 -12.47 0.57 -34.35
C PRO A 471 -12.86 0.40 -35.83
N LYS A 472 -12.86 1.48 -36.64
CA LYS A 472 -13.38 1.53 -38.03
C LYS A 472 -12.33 1.35 -39.14
N SER A 473 -11.27 0.59 -38.89
CA SER A 473 -10.07 0.39 -39.73
C SER A 473 -8.93 1.39 -39.48
N ILE A 474 -7.71 0.86 -39.47
CA ILE A 474 -6.47 1.60 -39.43
C ILE A 474 -6.07 1.81 -40.90
N ALA A 475 -5.67 3.02 -41.30
CA ALA A 475 -5.14 3.26 -42.65
C ALA A 475 -4.03 2.23 -42.99
N GLY A 476 -4.35 1.23 -43.83
CA GLY A 476 -3.49 0.12 -44.23
C GLY A 476 -3.75 -1.25 -43.58
N LEU A 477 -4.59 -1.35 -42.54
CA LEU A 477 -5.01 -2.60 -41.88
C LEU A 477 -6.56 -2.71 -41.98
N PRO A 478 -7.05 -3.57 -42.88
CA PRO A 478 -8.47 -3.62 -43.31
C PRO A 478 -9.47 -4.27 -42.34
N LEU A 479 -9.03 -4.90 -41.25
CA LEU A 479 -9.95 -5.50 -40.27
C LEU A 479 -10.33 -4.48 -39.19
N SER A 480 -11.59 -4.07 -39.20
CA SER A 480 -12.22 -3.26 -38.17
C SER A 480 -12.63 -4.13 -36.99
N LEU A 481 -12.72 -3.56 -35.78
CA LEU A 481 -13.21 -4.29 -34.61
C LEU A 481 -14.70 -4.65 -34.79
N GLU A 482 -15.43 -3.85 -35.57
CA GLU A 482 -16.82 -4.09 -35.97
C GLU A 482 -16.96 -5.38 -36.80
N ASP A 483 -16.02 -5.66 -37.72
CA ASP A 483 -16.03 -6.91 -38.50
C ASP A 483 -15.91 -8.15 -37.60
N PHE A 484 -15.12 -8.06 -36.52
CA PHE A 484 -15.01 -9.14 -35.54
C PHE A 484 -16.28 -9.31 -34.69
N GLU A 485 -16.93 -8.22 -34.32
CA GLU A 485 -18.20 -8.24 -33.58
C GLU A 485 -19.31 -8.90 -34.41
N GLU A 486 -19.40 -8.54 -35.70
CA GLU A 486 -20.33 -9.16 -36.65
C GLU A 486 -20.01 -10.66 -36.84
N MET A 487 -18.74 -11.01 -37.04
CA MET A 487 -18.33 -12.40 -37.29
C MET A 487 -18.68 -13.34 -36.14
N PHE A 488 -18.42 -12.93 -34.89
CA PHE A 488 -18.69 -13.78 -33.75
C PHE A 488 -20.13 -13.66 -33.20
N ASP A 489 -20.91 -12.72 -33.75
CA ASP A 489 -22.18 -12.23 -33.19
C ASP A 489 -22.03 -11.89 -31.69
N ILE A 490 -20.98 -11.09 -31.41
CA ILE A 490 -20.60 -10.64 -30.07
C ILE A 490 -20.59 -9.12 -30.07
N GLN A 491 -21.36 -8.53 -29.18
CA GLN A 491 -21.34 -7.09 -28.98
C GLN A 491 -20.23 -6.72 -28.00
N ARG A 492 -19.54 -5.59 -28.22
CA ARG A 492 -18.51 -5.07 -27.29
C ARG A 492 -17.34 -6.03 -27.10
N LEU A 493 -16.81 -6.57 -28.20
CA LEU A 493 -15.58 -7.38 -28.17
C LEU A 493 -14.39 -6.55 -27.66
N ASP A 494 -14.46 -5.22 -27.79
CA ASP A 494 -13.53 -4.26 -27.22
C ASP A 494 -13.28 -4.47 -25.72
N LEU A 495 -14.30 -4.81 -24.94
CA LEU A 495 -14.17 -5.09 -23.50
C LEU A 495 -13.34 -6.35 -23.22
N ALA A 496 -13.53 -7.41 -24.00
CA ALA A 496 -12.72 -8.62 -23.88
C ALA A 496 -11.25 -8.36 -24.24
N ILE A 497 -11.02 -7.53 -25.27
CA ILE A 497 -9.67 -7.10 -25.68
C ILE A 497 -9.04 -6.23 -24.59
N ILE A 498 -9.77 -5.28 -24.00
CA ILE A 498 -9.30 -4.46 -22.86
C ILE A 498 -8.93 -5.36 -21.67
N HIS A 499 -9.77 -6.34 -21.33
CA HIS A 499 -9.46 -7.30 -20.26
C HIS A 499 -8.14 -8.03 -20.54
N LEU A 500 -7.96 -8.49 -21.78
CA LEU A 500 -6.77 -9.22 -22.20
C LEU A 500 -5.51 -8.33 -22.18
N VAL A 501 -5.62 -7.03 -22.47
CA VAL A 501 -4.55 -6.04 -22.24
C VAL A 501 -4.20 -5.94 -20.76
N VAL A 502 -5.21 -5.83 -19.88
CA VAL A 502 -4.98 -5.75 -18.42
C VAL A 502 -4.28 -7.02 -17.92
N VAL A 503 -4.70 -8.20 -18.39
CA VAL A 503 -4.05 -9.48 -18.07
C VAL A 503 -2.60 -9.50 -18.55
N PHE A 504 -2.32 -9.09 -19.79
CA PHE A 504 -0.94 -9.04 -20.29
C PHE A 504 -0.08 -8.05 -19.50
N LEU A 505 -0.54 -6.83 -19.25
CA LEU A 505 0.21 -5.84 -18.48
C LEU A 505 0.50 -6.30 -17.05
N THR A 506 -0.47 -6.92 -16.39
CA THR A 506 -0.31 -7.44 -15.02
C THR A 506 0.65 -8.64 -14.97
N LEU A 507 0.60 -9.54 -15.95
CA LEU A 507 1.52 -10.68 -16.04
C LEU A 507 2.95 -10.26 -16.43
N GLU A 508 3.12 -9.30 -17.34
CA GLU A 508 4.44 -8.73 -17.66
C GLU A 508 5.05 -7.98 -16.46
N TYR A 509 4.24 -7.21 -15.74
CA TYR A 509 4.67 -6.59 -14.48
C TYR A 509 5.12 -7.64 -13.46
N LEU A 510 4.33 -8.71 -13.29
CA LEU A 510 4.67 -9.80 -12.38
C LEU A 510 5.96 -10.51 -12.80
N TRP A 511 6.12 -10.77 -14.10
CA TRP A 511 7.34 -11.37 -14.65
C TRP A 511 8.56 -10.48 -14.36
N PHE A 512 8.48 -9.18 -14.61
CA PHE A 512 9.59 -8.25 -14.39
C PHE A 512 9.99 -8.19 -12.90
N GLU A 513 9.02 -8.12 -11.99
CA GLU A 513 9.29 -8.12 -10.54
C GLU A 513 9.90 -9.45 -10.06
N LEU A 514 9.38 -10.59 -10.53
CA LEU A 514 9.94 -11.90 -10.20
C LEU A 514 11.36 -12.04 -10.79
N PHE A 515 11.56 -11.63 -12.03
CA PHE A 515 12.86 -11.64 -12.69
C PHE A 515 13.86 -10.77 -11.94
N LYS A 516 13.46 -9.58 -11.48
CA LYS A 516 14.28 -8.70 -10.63
C LYS A 516 14.67 -9.36 -9.31
N LYS A 517 13.71 -10.00 -8.62
CA LYS A 517 13.96 -10.74 -7.37
C LYS A 517 14.90 -11.93 -7.57
N ILE A 518 14.71 -12.69 -8.65
CA ILE A 518 15.56 -13.84 -8.99
C ILE A 518 16.98 -13.37 -9.35
N SER A 519 17.09 -12.32 -10.19
CA SER A 519 18.37 -11.79 -10.65
C SER A 519 19.21 -11.17 -9.52
N SER A 520 18.55 -10.64 -8.49
CA SER A 520 19.20 -10.15 -7.26
C SER A 520 19.52 -11.26 -6.25
N TYR A 521 19.25 -12.54 -6.58
CA TYR A 521 19.31 -13.69 -5.67
C TYR A 521 18.46 -13.52 -4.40
N ASN A 522 17.51 -12.59 -4.42
CA ASN A 522 16.58 -12.32 -3.32
C ASN A 522 15.23 -12.98 -3.60
N PHE A 523 15.26 -14.30 -3.78
CA PHE A 523 14.05 -15.10 -3.99
C PHE A 523 13.92 -16.15 -2.87
N PRO A 524 13.35 -15.78 -1.70
CA PRO A 524 13.29 -16.64 -0.52
C PRO A 524 12.66 -18.02 -0.74
N SER A 525 11.78 -18.15 -1.73
CA SER A 525 11.17 -19.43 -2.10
C SER A 525 12.17 -20.45 -2.64
N ASN A 526 13.30 -20.04 -3.23
CA ASN A 526 14.36 -20.97 -3.64
C ASN A 526 14.91 -21.77 -2.44
N ASP A 527 15.08 -21.13 -1.28
CA ASP A 527 15.51 -21.83 -0.07
C ASP A 527 14.49 -22.92 0.35
N LEU A 528 13.20 -22.63 0.17
CA LEU A 528 12.13 -23.59 0.47
C LEU A 528 12.15 -24.75 -0.52
N PHE A 529 12.29 -24.46 -1.81
CA PHE A 529 12.40 -25.48 -2.84
C PHE A 529 13.59 -26.41 -2.60
N ILE A 530 14.76 -25.85 -2.29
CA ILE A 530 15.97 -26.64 -1.98
C ILE A 530 15.72 -27.51 -0.75
N LYS A 531 15.11 -26.94 0.30
CA LYS A 531 14.79 -27.66 1.53
C LYS A 531 13.82 -28.83 1.30
N TYR A 532 12.77 -28.61 0.51
CA TYR A 532 11.72 -29.60 0.29
C TYR A 532 12.00 -30.57 -0.86
N ARG A 533 13.01 -30.31 -1.71
CA ARG A 533 13.47 -31.25 -2.74
C ARG A 533 13.86 -32.61 -2.15
N ASN A 534 14.45 -32.62 -0.96
CA ASN A 534 14.88 -33.81 -0.25
C ASN A 534 13.95 -34.11 0.94
N TYR A 535 12.67 -33.75 0.86
CA TYR A 535 11.72 -34.01 1.92
C TYR A 535 11.39 -35.51 1.99
N ASP A 536 11.60 -36.12 3.17
CA ASP A 536 11.24 -37.52 3.39
C ASP A 536 9.72 -37.63 3.63
N ASP A 537 9.01 -38.22 2.67
CA ASP A 537 7.56 -38.47 2.73
C ASP A 537 7.14 -39.32 3.93
N ASN A 538 8.05 -40.10 4.51
CA ASN A 538 7.78 -40.90 5.70
C ASN A 538 7.57 -40.05 6.96
N LEU A 539 7.95 -38.77 6.94
CA LEU A 539 7.65 -37.83 8.00
C LEU A 539 6.15 -37.50 8.11
N LEU A 540 5.36 -37.73 7.07
CA LEU A 540 3.90 -37.52 7.07
C LEU A 540 3.14 -38.78 7.47
N GLU A 541 2.16 -38.61 8.35
CA GLU A 541 1.24 -39.68 8.74
C GLU A 541 0.54 -40.25 7.50
N PRO A 542 0.41 -41.59 7.35
CA PRO A 542 -0.15 -42.20 6.13
C PRO A 542 -1.52 -41.65 5.73
N ARG A 543 -2.37 -41.30 6.71
CA ARG A 543 -3.69 -40.70 6.48
C ARG A 543 -3.59 -39.32 5.83
N LEU A 544 -2.71 -38.46 6.36
CA LEU A 544 -2.48 -37.11 5.83
C LEU A 544 -1.81 -37.13 4.45
N ARG A 545 -0.92 -38.12 4.23
CA ARG A 545 -0.29 -38.36 2.94
C ARG A 545 -1.32 -38.72 1.87
N ARG A 546 -2.19 -39.71 2.16
CA ARG A 546 -3.30 -40.09 1.26
C ARG A 546 -4.21 -38.91 0.95
N TYR A 547 -4.53 -38.09 1.96
CA TYR A 547 -5.32 -36.88 1.77
C TYR A 547 -4.64 -35.88 0.82
N LEU A 548 -3.35 -35.58 1.04
CA LEU A 548 -2.60 -34.64 0.19
C LEU A 548 -2.48 -35.14 -1.25
N THR A 549 -2.23 -36.44 -1.45
CA THR A 549 -2.18 -37.05 -2.79
C THR A 549 -3.54 -36.99 -3.48
N LEU A 550 -4.63 -37.27 -2.76
CA LEU A 550 -5.99 -37.16 -3.30
C LEU A 550 -6.31 -35.71 -3.68
N PHE A 551 -5.99 -34.76 -2.80
CA PHE A 551 -6.18 -33.33 -3.03
C PHE A 551 -5.40 -32.85 -4.26
N TYR A 552 -4.13 -33.24 -4.39
CA TYR A 552 -3.31 -32.92 -5.56
C TYR A 552 -3.91 -33.50 -6.84
N ARG A 553 -4.37 -34.77 -6.83
CA ARG A 553 -5.03 -35.38 -8.00
C ARG A 553 -6.30 -34.64 -8.40
N ILE A 554 -7.13 -34.21 -7.44
CA ILE A 554 -8.35 -33.45 -7.71
C ILE A 554 -8.01 -32.09 -8.33
N ILE A 555 -7.08 -31.33 -7.74
CA ILE A 555 -6.67 -30.04 -8.29
C ILE A 555 -6.03 -30.20 -9.66
N ASP A 556 -5.16 -31.18 -9.84
CA ASP A 556 -4.48 -31.43 -11.11
C ASP A 556 -5.50 -31.76 -12.20
N SER A 557 -6.51 -32.56 -11.88
CA SER A 557 -7.60 -32.92 -12.78
C SER A 557 -8.45 -31.70 -13.13
N ILE A 558 -8.89 -30.90 -12.15
CA ILE A 558 -9.68 -29.68 -12.36
C ILE A 558 -8.89 -28.65 -13.17
N SER A 559 -7.63 -28.40 -12.80
CA SER A 559 -6.76 -27.43 -13.48
C SER A 559 -6.47 -27.85 -14.91
N THR A 560 -6.24 -29.15 -15.15
CA THR A 560 -6.01 -29.68 -16.50
C THR A 560 -7.27 -29.61 -17.35
N LEU A 561 -8.44 -29.90 -16.77
CA LEU A 561 -9.73 -29.77 -17.46
C LEU A 561 -10.00 -28.31 -17.86
N LEU A 562 -9.85 -27.37 -16.92
CA LEU A 562 -10.03 -25.93 -17.19
C LEU A 562 -9.05 -25.42 -18.24
N TYR A 563 -7.78 -25.83 -18.17
CA TYR A 563 -6.78 -25.47 -19.17
C TYR A 563 -7.15 -26.04 -20.55
N ARG A 564 -7.53 -27.32 -20.65
CA ARG A 564 -7.95 -27.94 -21.92
C ARG A 564 -9.19 -27.27 -22.50
N LEU A 565 -10.18 -26.96 -21.68
CA LEU A 565 -11.37 -26.21 -22.11
C LEU A 565 -10.98 -24.83 -22.65
N ALA A 566 -10.14 -24.09 -21.93
CA ALA A 566 -9.65 -22.79 -22.39
C ALA A 566 -8.86 -22.90 -23.70
N VAL A 567 -8.02 -23.91 -23.87
CA VAL A 567 -7.28 -24.14 -25.13
C VAL A 567 -8.24 -24.47 -26.27
N LEU A 568 -9.23 -25.33 -26.04
CA LEU A 568 -10.25 -25.69 -27.03
C LEU A 568 -11.06 -24.46 -27.47
N THR A 569 -11.48 -23.59 -26.54
CA THR A 569 -12.20 -22.36 -26.86
C THR A 569 -11.35 -21.37 -27.66
N MET A 570 -10.05 -21.30 -27.36
CA MET A 570 -9.12 -20.44 -28.10
C MET A 570 -8.85 -20.98 -29.51
N LEU A 571 -8.72 -22.31 -29.65
CA LEU A 571 -8.54 -22.96 -30.95
C LEU A 571 -9.79 -22.84 -31.83
N SER A 572 -10.99 -22.97 -31.25
CA SER A 572 -12.23 -22.77 -32.00
C SER A 572 -12.38 -21.32 -32.46
N GLY A 573 -12.06 -20.34 -31.59
CA GLY A 573 -12.04 -18.93 -31.96
C GLY A 573 -11.03 -18.64 -33.08
N TYR A 574 -9.86 -19.27 -33.03
CA TYR A 574 -8.84 -19.15 -34.07
C TYR A 574 -9.25 -19.79 -35.41
N ALA A 575 -9.90 -20.95 -35.39
CA ALA A 575 -10.42 -21.58 -36.61
C ALA A 575 -11.48 -20.71 -37.30
N LEU A 576 -12.42 -20.16 -36.53
CA LEU A 576 -13.43 -19.21 -37.03
C LEU A 576 -12.77 -17.96 -37.62
N PHE A 577 -11.74 -17.44 -36.94
CA PHE A 577 -10.97 -16.30 -37.44
C PHE A 577 -10.29 -16.60 -38.79
N ILE A 578 -9.65 -17.76 -38.95
CA ILE A 578 -9.03 -18.14 -40.23
C ILE A 578 -10.06 -18.19 -41.36
N ILE A 579 -11.21 -18.82 -41.11
CA ILE A 579 -12.29 -18.95 -42.12
C ILE A 579 -12.74 -17.57 -42.59
N HIS A 580 -12.97 -16.64 -41.66
CA HIS A 580 -13.42 -15.30 -42.00
C HIS A 580 -12.36 -14.45 -42.68
N VAL A 581 -11.11 -14.51 -42.23
CA VAL A 581 -10.01 -13.81 -42.91
C VAL A 581 -9.77 -14.38 -44.31
N GLY A 582 -10.00 -15.68 -44.51
CA GLY A 582 -10.06 -16.31 -45.83
C GLY A 582 -11.21 -15.77 -46.68
N TYR A 583 -12.40 -15.61 -46.10
CA TYR A 583 -13.56 -15.02 -46.78
C TYR A 583 -13.30 -13.57 -47.23
N LEU A 584 -12.77 -12.72 -46.35
CA LEU A 584 -12.42 -11.33 -46.69
C LEU A 584 -11.33 -11.24 -47.77
N TYR A 585 -10.42 -12.21 -47.82
CA TYR A 585 -9.43 -12.32 -48.89
C TYR A 585 -10.08 -12.71 -50.23
N LEU A 586 -11.01 -13.67 -50.23
CA LEU A 586 -11.76 -14.07 -51.43
C LEU A 586 -12.65 -12.94 -51.96
N ASP A 587 -13.24 -12.14 -51.06
CA ASP A 587 -14.02 -10.93 -51.40
C ASP A 587 -13.16 -9.78 -51.96
N GLY A 588 -11.83 -9.94 -52.05
CA GLY A 588 -10.91 -8.90 -52.52
C GLY A 588 -10.73 -7.72 -51.57
N LYS A 589 -11.23 -7.83 -50.33
CA LYS A 589 -11.09 -6.78 -49.30
C LYS A 589 -9.70 -6.79 -48.64
N LEU A 590 -8.98 -7.91 -48.70
CA LEU A 590 -7.62 -8.07 -48.17
C LEU A 590 -6.61 -8.34 -49.28
N ASN A 591 -5.48 -7.64 -49.23
CA ASN A 591 -4.31 -8.03 -50.03
C ASN A 591 -3.64 -9.28 -49.44
N THR A 592 -2.96 -10.07 -50.28
CA THR A 592 -2.20 -11.27 -49.88
C THR A 592 -1.24 -11.02 -48.71
N PHE A 593 -0.53 -9.88 -48.76
CA PHE A 593 0.40 -9.47 -47.69
C PHE A 593 -0.32 -9.19 -46.36
N GLN A 594 -1.46 -8.50 -46.40
CA GLN A 594 -2.26 -8.22 -45.21
C GLN A 594 -2.81 -9.51 -44.61
N TRP A 595 -3.32 -10.42 -45.45
CA TRP A 595 -3.80 -11.74 -45.05
C TRP A 595 -2.71 -12.55 -44.32
N LEU A 596 -1.50 -12.64 -44.89
CA LEU A 596 -0.34 -13.29 -44.27
C LEU A 596 0.04 -12.66 -42.92
N LEU A 597 0.05 -11.32 -42.86
CA LEU A 597 0.38 -10.58 -41.64
C LEU A 597 -0.65 -10.82 -40.54
N PHE A 598 -1.95 -10.82 -40.86
CA PHE A 598 -3.00 -11.13 -39.89
C PHE A 598 -2.91 -12.55 -39.36
N LEU A 599 -2.68 -13.52 -40.25
CA LEU A 599 -2.49 -14.91 -39.85
C LEU A 599 -1.29 -15.04 -38.90
N GLN A 600 -0.18 -14.38 -39.20
CA GLN A 600 1.02 -14.38 -38.35
C GLN A 600 0.77 -13.69 -36.99
N LEU A 601 0.09 -12.54 -36.96
CA LEU A 601 -0.19 -11.84 -35.71
C LEU A 601 -1.14 -12.63 -34.81
N TRP A 602 -2.20 -13.23 -35.37
CA TRP A 602 -3.16 -14.01 -34.59
C TRP A 602 -2.60 -15.35 -34.13
N THR A 603 -1.76 -16.01 -34.93
CA THR A 603 -1.03 -17.20 -34.45
C THR A 603 -0.13 -16.83 -33.27
N MET A 604 0.62 -15.73 -33.35
CA MET A 604 1.42 -15.25 -32.22
C MET A 604 0.57 -14.94 -30.98
N LEU A 605 -0.58 -14.29 -31.16
CA LEU A 605 -1.53 -14.00 -30.07
C LEU A 605 -2.07 -15.29 -29.43
N LEU A 606 -2.50 -16.25 -30.23
CA LEU A 606 -3.00 -17.55 -29.78
C LEU A 606 -1.94 -18.29 -28.97
N PHE A 607 -0.73 -18.46 -29.52
CA PHE A 607 0.36 -19.14 -28.82
C PHE A 607 0.70 -18.44 -27.50
N ARG A 608 0.68 -17.10 -27.49
CA ARG A 608 0.92 -16.32 -26.28
C ARG A 608 -0.15 -16.56 -25.22
N LEU A 609 -1.43 -16.55 -25.62
CA LEU A 609 -2.56 -16.78 -24.71
C LEU A 609 -2.55 -18.18 -24.13
N VAL A 610 -2.35 -19.20 -24.97
CA VAL A 610 -2.22 -20.60 -24.53
C VAL A 610 -1.07 -20.72 -23.52
N TYR A 611 0.09 -20.12 -23.81
CA TYR A 611 1.23 -20.12 -22.91
C TYR A 611 0.93 -19.46 -21.56
N LEU A 612 0.35 -18.25 -21.56
CA LEU A 612 0.04 -17.52 -20.33
C LEU A 612 -1.02 -18.22 -19.48
N MET A 613 -2.07 -18.77 -20.11
CA MET A 613 -3.06 -19.57 -19.41
C MET A 613 -2.42 -20.81 -18.76
N GLY A 614 -1.53 -21.48 -19.50
CA GLY A 614 -0.75 -22.61 -18.97
C GLY A 614 0.09 -22.21 -17.75
N GLN A 615 0.79 -21.08 -17.82
CA GLN A 615 1.56 -20.54 -16.69
C GLN A 615 0.68 -20.23 -15.49
N LEU A 616 -0.46 -19.56 -15.70
CA LEU A 616 -1.36 -19.16 -14.63
C LEU A 616 -1.96 -20.39 -13.92
N PHE A 617 -2.48 -21.36 -14.67
CA PHE A 617 -3.01 -22.61 -14.10
C PHE A 617 -1.94 -23.42 -13.36
N LEU A 618 -0.74 -23.54 -13.92
CA LEU A 618 0.35 -24.27 -13.26
C LEU A 618 0.78 -23.59 -11.96
N ALA A 619 0.97 -22.27 -11.99
CA ALA A 619 1.34 -21.48 -10.81
C ALA A 619 0.27 -21.56 -9.72
N MET A 620 -1.00 -21.51 -10.12
CA MET A 620 -2.15 -21.62 -9.22
C MET A 620 -2.29 -23.00 -8.59
N LYS A 621 -2.17 -24.08 -9.39
CA LYS A 621 -2.10 -25.46 -8.89
C LYS A 621 -1.02 -25.60 -7.83
N PHE A 622 0.17 -25.08 -8.14
CA PHE A 622 1.32 -25.14 -7.25
C PHE A 622 1.10 -24.35 -5.95
N LEU A 623 0.52 -23.15 -6.05
CA LEU A 623 0.18 -22.31 -4.90
C LEU A 623 -0.81 -23.02 -3.97
N LEU A 624 -1.91 -23.56 -4.52
CA LEU A 624 -2.90 -24.31 -3.74
C LEU A 624 -2.26 -25.52 -3.03
N PHE A 625 -1.39 -26.24 -3.73
CA PHE A 625 -0.66 -27.36 -3.15
C PHE A 625 0.22 -26.94 -1.97
N ILE A 626 1.02 -25.87 -2.09
CA ILE A 626 1.85 -25.39 -0.97
C ILE A 626 0.99 -24.95 0.21
N VAL A 627 -0.06 -24.18 -0.05
CA VAL A 627 -0.94 -23.67 1.01
C VAL A 627 -1.54 -24.85 1.78
N GLU A 628 -1.97 -25.89 1.08
CA GLU A 628 -2.48 -27.09 1.70
C GLU A 628 -1.42 -27.91 2.42
N PHE A 629 -0.24 -28.05 1.85
CA PHE A 629 0.88 -28.69 2.53
C PHE A 629 1.21 -27.97 3.84
N GLY A 630 1.29 -26.63 3.83
CA GLY A 630 1.48 -25.81 5.01
C GLY A 630 0.34 -25.98 6.03
N ARG A 631 -0.91 -26.09 5.56
CA ARG A 631 -2.08 -26.38 6.40
C ARG A 631 -1.94 -27.72 7.10
N ILE A 632 -1.53 -28.77 6.39
CA ILE A 632 -1.34 -30.12 6.94
C ILE A 632 -0.21 -30.14 7.98
N GLN A 633 0.92 -29.48 7.71
CA GLN A 633 2.01 -29.37 8.70
C GLN A 633 1.53 -28.68 9.98
N PHE A 634 0.74 -27.63 9.85
CA PHE A 634 0.15 -26.94 10.99
C PHE A 634 -0.86 -27.82 11.73
N MET A 635 -1.69 -28.56 10.99
CA MET A 635 -2.67 -29.50 11.55
C MET A 635 -1.98 -30.62 12.34
N LYS A 636 -0.88 -31.18 11.83
CA LYS A 636 -0.06 -32.17 12.54
C LYS A 636 0.48 -31.62 13.86
N MET A 637 1.01 -30.39 13.84
CA MET A 637 1.47 -29.70 15.05
C MET A 637 0.30 -29.45 16.04
N LEU A 638 -0.90 -29.17 15.53
CA LEU A 638 -2.09 -28.98 16.34
C LEU A 638 -2.63 -30.29 16.94
N GLN A 639 -2.50 -31.41 16.23
CA GLN A 639 -2.84 -32.74 16.74
C GLN A 639 -1.86 -33.19 17.82
N THR A 640 -0.55 -33.00 17.64
CA THR A 640 0.44 -33.34 18.67
C THR A 640 0.23 -32.52 19.94
N THR A 641 -0.06 -31.23 19.81
CA THR A 641 -0.42 -30.39 20.97
C THR A 641 -1.73 -30.85 21.62
N LYS A 642 -2.78 -31.16 20.85
CA LYS A 642 -4.03 -31.69 21.40
C LYS A 642 -3.84 -33.01 22.13
N ILE A 643 -3.09 -33.97 21.60
CA ILE A 643 -2.84 -35.26 22.27
C ILE A 643 -2.11 -35.03 23.59
N VAL A 644 -1.06 -34.20 23.59
CA VAL A 644 -0.31 -33.87 24.82
C VAL A 644 -1.18 -33.13 25.85
N PHE A 645 -2.12 -32.29 25.42
CA PHE A 645 -2.96 -31.52 26.34
C PHE A 645 -4.24 -32.27 26.78
N CYS A 646 -4.81 -33.14 25.94
CA CYS A 646 -6.04 -33.89 26.21
C CYS A 646 -5.77 -35.23 26.91
N CYS A 647 -4.77 -36.02 26.49
CA CYS A 647 -4.44 -37.29 27.18
C CYS A 647 -3.90 -37.04 28.59
N ASN A 648 -3.34 -35.86 28.83
CA ASN A 648 -2.87 -35.41 30.14
C ASN A 648 -4.01 -34.90 31.06
N ARG A 649 -5.27 -34.99 30.62
CA ARG A 649 -6.44 -34.75 31.47
C ARG A 649 -6.72 -35.92 32.42
N ASN A 650 -6.40 -37.16 32.03
CA ASN A 650 -6.77 -38.38 32.76
C ASN A 650 -5.59 -39.14 33.40
N LYS A 651 -4.33 -38.87 33.01
CA LYS A 651 -3.14 -39.44 33.69
C LYS A 651 -2.37 -38.32 34.41
N MET A 652 -2.55 -38.20 35.72
CA MET A 652 -1.91 -37.20 36.60
C MET A 652 -0.37 -37.27 36.69
N ASN A 653 0.31 -38.13 35.92
CA ASN A 653 1.75 -38.40 36.08
C ASN A 653 2.66 -37.78 35.01
N PHE A 654 2.34 -36.60 34.47
CA PHE A 654 3.34 -35.79 33.77
C PHE A 654 4.22 -35.01 34.77
N ASN A 655 4.73 -35.70 35.79
CA ASN A 655 5.45 -35.12 36.93
C ASN A 655 6.91 -34.75 36.61
N ASN A 656 7.43 -35.14 35.43
CA ASN A 656 8.77 -34.75 35.01
C ASN A 656 8.77 -33.38 34.32
N SER A 657 9.25 -32.36 35.02
CA SER A 657 9.59 -31.03 34.50
C SER A 657 10.45 -31.09 33.21
N ILE A 658 11.23 -32.17 33.06
CA ILE A 658 12.08 -32.49 31.92
C ILE A 658 11.24 -32.74 30.66
N ASN A 659 10.21 -33.61 30.71
CA ASN A 659 9.37 -33.93 29.55
C ASN A 659 8.59 -32.70 29.06
N ARG A 660 8.18 -31.83 29.98
CA ARG A 660 7.51 -30.56 29.62
C ARG A 660 8.45 -29.60 28.89
N ARG A 661 9.69 -29.51 29.34
CA ARG A 661 10.71 -28.65 28.71
C ARG A 661 11.08 -29.15 27.33
N LEU A 662 11.25 -30.47 27.16
CA LEU A 662 11.53 -31.11 25.88
C LEU A 662 10.37 -30.92 24.89
N PHE A 663 9.13 -31.11 25.33
CA PHE A 663 7.95 -30.82 24.51
C PHE A 663 7.90 -29.36 24.08
N TRP A 664 8.08 -28.41 25.02
CA TRP A 664 8.04 -26.99 24.71
C TRP A 664 9.16 -26.56 23.76
N GLN A 665 10.37 -27.10 23.93
CA GLN A 665 11.49 -26.86 23.02
C GLN A 665 11.19 -27.41 21.61
N SER A 666 10.64 -28.62 21.53
CA SER A 666 10.26 -29.24 20.26
C SER A 666 9.17 -28.44 19.55
N PHE A 667 8.08 -28.12 20.27
CA PHE A 667 6.98 -27.32 19.75
C PHE A 667 7.45 -25.94 19.27
N HIS A 668 8.22 -25.22 20.10
CA HIS A 668 8.71 -23.89 19.77
C HIS A 668 9.61 -23.92 18.53
N ARG A 669 10.50 -24.92 18.41
CA ARG A 669 11.36 -25.10 17.24
C ARG A 669 10.54 -25.40 15.98
N GLN A 670 9.55 -26.29 16.07
CA GLN A 670 8.68 -26.62 14.93
C GLN A 670 7.86 -25.41 14.49
N TYR A 671 7.24 -24.70 15.43
CA TYR A 671 6.45 -23.50 15.15
C TYR A 671 7.28 -22.40 14.49
N LEU A 672 8.46 -22.09 15.06
CA LEU A 672 9.35 -21.08 14.48
C LEU A 672 9.82 -21.47 13.08
N THR A 673 10.08 -22.76 12.85
CA THR A 673 10.47 -23.26 11.52
C THR A 673 9.34 -23.01 10.52
N LEU A 674 8.12 -23.44 10.85
CA LEU A 674 6.94 -23.22 10.00
C LEU A 674 6.63 -21.74 9.79
N TYR A 675 6.78 -20.90 10.81
CA TYR A 675 6.58 -19.46 10.70
C TYR A 675 7.60 -18.82 9.78
N LEU A 676 8.88 -19.15 9.93
CA LEU A 676 9.94 -18.65 9.05
C LEU A 676 9.73 -19.09 7.60
N GLU A 677 9.31 -20.34 7.38
CA GLU A 677 8.99 -20.86 6.06
C GLU A 677 7.79 -20.13 5.44
N THR A 678 6.71 -19.97 6.20
CA THR A 678 5.51 -19.23 5.76
C THR A 678 5.85 -17.78 5.45
N TRP A 679 6.70 -17.14 6.27
CA TRP A 679 7.14 -15.77 6.04
C TRP A 679 7.99 -15.63 4.78
N LYS A 680 8.94 -16.54 4.54
CA LYS A 680 9.73 -16.57 3.28
C LYS A 680 8.82 -16.76 2.07
N PHE A 681 7.84 -17.66 2.18
CA PHE A 681 6.88 -17.91 1.12
C PHE A 681 5.99 -16.69 0.84
N ASP A 682 5.43 -16.08 1.90
CA ASP A 682 4.62 -14.86 1.83
C ASP A 682 5.35 -13.72 1.11
N ASP A 683 6.65 -13.56 1.38
CA ASP A 683 7.43 -12.49 0.76
C ASP A 683 7.43 -12.54 -0.79
N THR A 684 7.42 -13.76 -1.34
CA THR A 684 7.34 -13.97 -2.79
C THR A 684 5.90 -13.96 -3.30
N ILE A 685 5.00 -14.68 -2.61
CA ILE A 685 3.64 -14.95 -3.08
C ILE A 685 2.71 -13.76 -2.93
N LYS A 686 2.97 -12.84 -1.99
CA LYS A 686 2.13 -11.65 -1.79
C LYS A 686 1.95 -10.84 -3.08
N MET A 687 2.97 -10.74 -3.92
CA MET A 687 2.88 -10.01 -5.19
C MET A 687 2.08 -10.78 -6.23
N VAL A 688 2.30 -12.10 -6.32
CA VAL A 688 1.53 -13.01 -7.19
C VAL A 688 0.04 -12.96 -6.84
N LEU A 689 -0.30 -13.08 -5.56
CA LEU A 689 -1.69 -13.00 -5.08
C LEU A 689 -2.33 -11.65 -5.40
N ALA A 690 -1.58 -10.55 -5.32
CA ALA A 690 -2.09 -9.23 -5.68
C ALA A 690 -2.34 -9.10 -7.17
N ALA A 691 -1.40 -9.56 -8.02
CA ALA A 691 -1.57 -9.54 -9.46
C ALA A 691 -2.79 -10.36 -9.90
N VAL A 692 -2.95 -11.56 -9.36
CA VAL A 692 -4.09 -12.40 -9.76
C VAL A 692 -5.41 -11.88 -9.17
N GLU A 693 -5.41 -11.26 -8.00
CA GLU A 693 -6.61 -10.57 -7.50
C GLU A 693 -7.01 -9.40 -8.41
N MET A 694 -6.05 -8.63 -8.93
CA MET A 694 -6.34 -7.57 -9.91
C MET A 694 -6.95 -8.15 -11.19
N ILE A 695 -6.40 -9.26 -11.70
CA ILE A 695 -6.94 -9.98 -12.86
C ILE A 695 -8.36 -10.50 -12.58
N ALA A 696 -8.60 -11.11 -11.43
CA ALA A 696 -9.91 -11.64 -11.07
C ALA A 696 -10.96 -10.53 -10.91
N LYS A 697 -10.55 -9.37 -10.38
CA LYS A 697 -11.43 -8.20 -10.23
C LYS A 697 -11.72 -7.52 -11.55
N SER A 698 -10.73 -7.35 -12.42
CA SER A 698 -11.02 -6.87 -13.78
C SER A 698 -11.93 -7.86 -14.50
N ALA A 699 -11.66 -9.17 -14.40
CA ALA A 699 -12.45 -10.20 -15.08
C ALA A 699 -13.92 -10.17 -14.68
N ILE A 700 -14.25 -10.03 -13.40
CA ILE A 700 -15.65 -9.98 -12.97
C ILE A 700 -16.32 -8.65 -13.37
N ILE A 701 -15.61 -7.52 -13.31
CA ILE A 701 -16.12 -6.24 -13.79
C ILE A 701 -16.42 -6.33 -15.29
N ASP A 702 -15.43 -6.74 -16.08
CA ASP A 702 -15.55 -6.88 -17.53
C ASP A 702 -16.65 -7.89 -17.88
N CYS A 703 -16.77 -9.00 -17.14
CA CYS A 703 -17.85 -9.98 -17.30
C CYS A 703 -19.23 -9.34 -17.07
N THR A 704 -19.42 -8.59 -15.98
CA THR A 704 -20.71 -7.95 -15.69
C THR A 704 -21.09 -6.90 -16.73
N VAL A 705 -20.12 -6.09 -17.19
CA VAL A 705 -20.35 -5.10 -18.24
C VAL A 705 -20.62 -5.80 -19.58
N PHE A 706 -19.86 -6.83 -19.91
CA PHE A 706 -20.03 -7.62 -21.13
C PHE A 706 -21.41 -8.27 -21.19
N VAL A 707 -21.83 -8.96 -20.12
CA VAL A 707 -23.17 -9.56 -19.98
C VAL A 707 -24.27 -8.52 -20.18
N SER A 708 -24.13 -7.34 -19.58
CA SER A 708 -25.15 -6.28 -19.64
C SER A 708 -25.35 -5.70 -21.05
N LYS A 709 -24.36 -5.88 -21.93
CA LYS A 709 -24.38 -5.31 -23.29
C LYS A 709 -24.69 -6.32 -24.38
N GLN A 710 -24.89 -7.60 -24.05
CA GLN A 710 -25.31 -8.60 -25.05
C GLN A 710 -26.83 -8.55 -25.27
N LEU A 711 -27.27 -8.34 -26.51
CA LEU A 711 -28.66 -8.52 -26.91
C LEU A 711 -29.07 -10.01 -27.03
N ARG A 712 -28.12 -10.89 -27.40
CA ARG A 712 -28.35 -12.33 -27.57
C ARG A 712 -27.26 -13.14 -26.87
N MET A 713 -27.66 -14.22 -26.20
CA MET A 713 -26.73 -15.13 -25.52
C MET A 713 -26.39 -16.31 -26.43
N ASN A 714 -25.37 -16.13 -27.26
CA ASN A 714 -24.81 -17.18 -28.11
C ASN A 714 -23.80 -18.05 -27.34
N LEU A 715 -23.46 -19.23 -27.88
CA LEU A 715 -22.47 -20.13 -27.29
C LEU A 715 -21.14 -19.41 -27.02
N ASN A 716 -20.67 -18.56 -27.94
CA ASN A 716 -19.44 -17.78 -27.78
C ASN A 716 -19.53 -16.80 -26.59
N ASN A 717 -20.67 -16.11 -26.44
CA ASN A 717 -20.92 -15.21 -25.32
C ASN A 717 -20.89 -15.98 -23.99
N ALA A 718 -21.57 -17.13 -23.94
CA ALA A 718 -21.57 -17.99 -22.77
C ALA A 718 -20.16 -18.50 -22.41
N LEU A 719 -19.34 -18.84 -23.40
CA LEU A 719 -17.95 -19.28 -23.20
C LEU A 719 -17.05 -18.16 -22.67
N ILE A 720 -17.19 -16.93 -23.17
CA ILE A 720 -16.46 -15.76 -22.65
C ILE A 720 -16.86 -15.46 -21.21
N ILE A 721 -18.17 -15.48 -20.91
CA ILE A 721 -18.69 -15.28 -19.56
C ILE A 721 -18.16 -16.34 -18.61
N LEU A 722 -18.20 -17.61 -19.02
CA LEU A 722 -17.67 -18.73 -18.24
C LEU A 722 -16.17 -18.56 -17.99
N TRP A 723 -15.41 -18.15 -19.01
CA TRP A 723 -13.98 -17.90 -18.91
C TRP A 723 -13.67 -16.77 -17.90
N LEU A 724 -14.28 -15.60 -18.04
CA LEU A 724 -14.08 -14.47 -17.12
C LEU A 724 -14.54 -14.80 -15.70
N GLY A 725 -15.70 -15.45 -15.56
CA GLY A 725 -16.23 -15.87 -14.25
C GLY A 725 -15.35 -16.91 -13.56
N SER A 726 -14.73 -17.82 -14.33
CA SER A 726 -13.86 -18.87 -13.77
C SER A 726 -12.64 -18.30 -13.06
N ALA A 727 -12.01 -17.24 -13.57
CA ALA A 727 -10.85 -16.60 -12.93
C ALA A 727 -11.21 -16.05 -11.54
N PHE A 728 -12.39 -15.44 -11.40
CA PHE A 728 -12.90 -14.95 -10.13
C PHE A 728 -13.17 -16.08 -9.14
N VAL A 729 -13.92 -17.12 -9.55
CA VAL A 729 -14.24 -18.27 -8.70
C VAL A 729 -12.96 -18.96 -8.22
N TYR A 730 -11.99 -19.13 -9.12
CA TYR A 730 -10.72 -19.78 -8.81
C TYR A 730 -9.94 -19.01 -7.73
N MET A 731 -9.88 -17.67 -7.82
CA MET A 731 -9.24 -16.85 -6.78
C MET A 731 -9.94 -16.94 -5.43
N LYS A 732 -11.26 -17.03 -5.40
CA LYS A 732 -12.00 -17.22 -4.14
C LYS A 732 -11.72 -18.58 -3.51
N ILE A 733 -11.52 -19.64 -4.30
CA ILE A 733 -11.08 -20.95 -3.79
C ILE A 733 -9.72 -20.81 -3.12
N VAL A 734 -8.74 -20.18 -3.78
CA VAL A 734 -7.40 -19.93 -3.21
C VAL A 734 -7.50 -19.19 -1.87
N TYR A 735 -8.25 -18.10 -1.81
CA TYR A 735 -8.42 -17.32 -0.59
C TYR A 735 -9.08 -18.08 0.55
N THR A 736 -10.07 -18.92 0.23
CA THR A 736 -10.72 -19.78 1.22
C THR A 736 -9.68 -20.69 1.87
N HIS A 737 -8.83 -21.33 1.08
CA HIS A 737 -7.76 -22.21 1.59
C HIS A 737 -6.70 -21.46 2.40
N VAL A 738 -6.24 -20.31 1.90
CA VAL A 738 -5.24 -19.47 2.59
C VAL A 738 -5.76 -18.96 3.95
N SER A 739 -7.05 -18.62 4.03
CA SER A 739 -7.67 -18.06 5.24
C SER A 739 -7.67 -19.02 6.44
N TYR A 740 -7.48 -20.34 6.21
CA TYR A 740 -7.40 -21.32 7.29
C TYR A 740 -6.11 -21.22 8.10
N LEU A 741 -4.98 -20.82 7.52
CA LEU A 741 -3.68 -20.76 8.21
C LEU A 741 -3.72 -19.85 9.47
N PRO A 742 -4.19 -18.58 9.40
CA PRO A 742 -4.35 -17.74 10.59
C PRO A 742 -5.34 -18.32 11.61
N SER A 743 -6.38 -19.00 11.13
CA SER A 743 -7.41 -19.58 12.00
C SER A 743 -6.82 -20.68 12.89
N TYR A 744 -5.97 -21.54 12.33
CA TYR A 744 -5.27 -22.57 13.10
C TYR A 744 -4.26 -21.98 14.07
N ASN A 745 -3.53 -20.91 13.69
CA ASN A 745 -2.64 -20.20 14.60
C ASN A 745 -3.40 -19.67 15.82
N ARG A 746 -4.60 -19.11 15.62
CA ARG A 746 -5.47 -18.63 16.71
C ARG A 746 -5.99 -19.76 17.60
N ILE A 747 -6.35 -20.92 17.03
CA ILE A 747 -6.79 -22.08 17.82
C ILE A 747 -5.62 -22.62 18.65
N CYS A 748 -4.44 -22.74 18.04
CA CYS A 748 -3.24 -23.23 18.69
C CYS A 748 -2.81 -22.29 19.84
N SER A 749 -2.81 -20.98 19.63
CA SER A 749 -2.48 -20.02 20.69
C SER A 749 -3.45 -20.08 21.86
N ARG A 750 -4.76 -20.24 21.60
CA ARG A 750 -5.78 -20.46 22.65
C ARG A 750 -5.55 -21.74 23.43
N LEU A 751 -5.24 -22.86 22.76
CA LEU A 751 -4.96 -24.13 23.43
C LEU A 751 -3.74 -24.03 24.36
N ILE A 752 -2.68 -23.38 23.89
CA ILE A 752 -1.46 -23.16 24.69
C ILE A 752 -1.73 -22.20 25.84
N MET A 753 -2.48 -21.12 25.62
CA MET A 753 -2.86 -20.16 26.67
C MET A 753 -3.68 -20.84 27.77
N ASN A 754 -4.67 -21.65 27.40
CA ASN A 754 -5.48 -22.42 28.34
C ASN A 754 -4.63 -23.42 29.14
N TRP A 755 -3.66 -24.07 28.48
CA TRP A 755 -2.73 -24.97 29.17
C TRP A 755 -1.80 -24.22 30.14
N ASN A 756 -1.25 -23.07 29.75
CA ASN A 756 -0.46 -22.23 30.65
C ASN A 756 -1.29 -21.80 31.87
N ALA A 757 -2.52 -21.34 31.68
CA ALA A 757 -3.41 -20.95 32.77
C ALA A 757 -3.68 -22.12 33.74
N ARG A 758 -3.93 -23.33 33.22
CA ARG A 758 -4.14 -24.54 34.04
C ARG A 758 -2.89 -24.97 34.80
N THR A 759 -1.73 -24.96 34.15
CA THR A 759 -0.46 -25.30 34.82
C THR A 759 -0.09 -24.27 35.90
N HIS A 760 -0.47 -23.00 35.71
CA HIS A 760 -0.38 -21.97 36.75
C HIS A 760 -1.28 -22.27 37.94
N TRP A 761 -2.55 -22.58 37.67
CA TRP A 761 -3.54 -22.90 38.71
C TRP A 761 -3.15 -24.13 39.54
N GLN A 762 -2.76 -25.23 38.89
CA GLN A 762 -2.31 -26.45 39.58
C GLN A 762 -1.10 -26.21 40.48
N ARG A 763 -0.18 -25.34 40.07
CA ARG A 763 1.01 -24.96 40.86
C ARG A 763 0.66 -24.10 42.06
N PHE A 764 -0.29 -23.19 41.90
CA PHE A 764 -0.82 -22.42 43.01
C PHE A 764 -1.46 -23.32 44.07
N CYS A 765 -2.28 -24.30 43.63
CA CYS A 765 -2.91 -25.27 44.51
C CYS A 765 -1.89 -26.16 45.25
N THR A 766 -0.89 -26.71 44.55
CA THR A 766 0.17 -27.53 45.18
C THR A 766 1.06 -26.75 46.13
N GLN A 767 1.33 -25.48 45.86
CA GLN A 767 2.05 -24.60 46.81
C GLN A 767 1.23 -24.25 48.05
N GLN A 768 -0.09 -24.16 47.93
CA GLN A 768 -0.98 -23.99 49.09
C GLN A 768 -1.06 -25.28 49.93
N GLN A 769 -1.19 -26.45 49.29
CA GLN A 769 -1.29 -27.75 49.98
C GLN A 769 0.04 -28.19 50.65
N GLN A 770 1.20 -27.74 50.17
CA GLN A 770 2.50 -28.06 50.78
C GLN A 770 2.94 -27.09 51.90
N LYS A 771 2.16 -26.06 52.23
CA LYS A 771 2.47 -25.14 53.34
C LYS A 771 2.42 -25.79 54.73
N PRO A 772 1.53 -26.75 55.06
CA PRO A 772 1.47 -27.33 56.40
C PRO A 772 2.59 -28.36 56.68
N LEU A 773 3.06 -29.11 55.68
CA LEU A 773 3.94 -30.28 55.85
C LEU A 773 5.46 -29.98 55.90
N LEU A 774 5.88 -28.71 55.78
CA LEU A 774 7.30 -28.33 55.58
C LEU A 774 7.83 -27.36 56.63
N GLN A 775 7.13 -27.18 57.75
CA GLN A 775 7.58 -26.28 58.82
C GLN A 775 8.73 -26.88 59.66
N GLU A 776 9.04 -28.18 59.50
CA GLU A 776 10.03 -28.89 60.35
C GLU A 776 11.42 -29.14 59.75
N SER A 777 11.68 -29.01 58.43
CA SER A 777 13.03 -29.26 57.87
C SER A 777 13.81 -27.97 57.55
N SER A 778 14.56 -27.49 58.55
CA SER A 778 15.29 -26.23 58.59
C SER A 778 16.67 -26.25 57.91
N SER A 779 16.80 -26.79 56.70
CA SER A 779 18.06 -26.74 55.96
C SER A 779 18.14 -25.48 55.07
N SER A 780 19.14 -24.62 55.30
CA SER A 780 19.38 -23.39 54.51
C SER A 780 19.68 -23.68 53.03
N SER A 781 20.18 -24.88 52.73
CA SER A 781 20.40 -25.42 51.39
C SER A 781 19.07 -25.63 50.64
N TRP A 782 18.09 -26.28 51.28
CA TRP A 782 16.78 -26.53 50.68
C TRP A 782 16.00 -25.24 50.40
N LYS A 783 16.12 -24.22 51.27
CA LYS A 783 15.56 -22.88 51.00
C LYS A 783 16.21 -22.21 49.79
N LYS A 784 17.52 -22.39 49.56
CA LYS A 784 18.22 -21.88 48.36
C LYS A 784 17.79 -22.63 47.09
N LEU A 785 17.69 -23.96 47.14
CA LEU A 785 17.26 -24.78 46.01
C LEU A 785 15.80 -24.51 45.62
N LYS A 786 14.89 -24.35 46.60
CA LYS A 786 13.49 -23.99 46.37
C LYS A 786 13.34 -22.60 45.72
N ARG A 787 14.18 -21.63 46.13
CA ARG A 787 14.24 -20.29 45.52
C ARG A 787 14.80 -20.33 44.10
N PHE A 788 15.83 -21.14 43.86
CA PHE A 788 16.41 -21.33 42.54
C PHE A 788 15.42 -21.97 41.57
N ASN A 789 14.70 -23.01 42.01
CA ASN A 789 13.63 -23.64 41.23
C ASN A 789 12.44 -22.69 40.98
N ALA A 790 12.05 -21.87 41.96
CA ALA A 790 11.04 -20.82 41.79
C ALA A 790 11.47 -19.77 40.74
N TRP A 791 12.76 -19.40 40.71
CA TRP A 791 13.29 -18.46 39.74
C TRP A 791 13.35 -19.04 38.31
N ILE A 792 13.82 -20.29 38.16
CA ILE A 792 13.83 -20.98 36.86
C ILE A 792 12.41 -21.11 36.32
N THR A 793 11.46 -21.49 37.17
CA THR A 793 10.07 -21.65 36.75
C THR A 793 9.41 -20.32 36.39
N LEU A 794 9.72 -19.22 37.09
CA LEU A 794 9.27 -17.88 36.72
C LEU A 794 9.83 -17.46 35.35
N ARG A 795 11.12 -17.73 35.09
CA ARG A 795 11.75 -17.46 33.79
C ARG A 795 11.07 -18.23 32.66
N ASP A 796 10.76 -19.51 32.86
CA ASP A 796 10.08 -20.33 31.86
C ASP A 796 8.66 -19.84 31.58
N VAL A 797 7.95 -19.39 32.61
CA VAL A 797 6.62 -18.77 32.51
C VAL A 797 6.67 -17.47 31.72
N ILE A 798 7.61 -16.58 32.05
CA ILE A 798 7.78 -15.31 31.34
C ILE A 798 8.08 -15.59 29.87
N LYS A 799 8.96 -16.58 29.60
CA LYS A 799 9.32 -16.98 28.24
C LYS A 799 8.12 -17.56 27.48
N SER A 800 7.30 -18.41 28.11
CA SER A 800 6.12 -18.99 27.46
C SER A 800 5.03 -17.95 27.22
N ASN A 801 4.79 -17.04 28.16
CA ASN A 801 3.82 -15.96 27.99
C ASN A 801 4.25 -14.96 26.92
N LEU A 802 5.53 -14.57 26.89
CA LEU A 802 6.07 -13.71 25.84
C LEU A 802 5.99 -14.39 24.46
N PHE A 803 6.22 -15.70 24.41
CA PHE A 803 6.04 -16.46 23.17
C PHE A 803 4.56 -16.54 22.74
N ILE A 804 3.61 -16.74 23.65
CA ILE A 804 2.17 -16.72 23.34
C ILE A 804 1.75 -15.35 22.83
N GLN A 805 2.19 -14.27 23.49
CA GLN A 805 1.94 -12.89 23.04
C GLN A 805 2.52 -12.66 21.64
N THR A 806 3.73 -13.19 21.39
CA THR A 806 4.35 -13.13 20.07
C THR A 806 3.52 -13.92 19.05
N MET A 807 3.05 -15.11 19.40
CA MET A 807 2.22 -15.97 18.54
C MET A 807 0.85 -15.36 18.21
N THR A 808 0.24 -14.64 19.16
CA THR A 808 -1.03 -13.91 18.95
C THR A 808 -0.84 -12.65 18.12
N ASN A 809 0.32 -12.00 18.24
CA ASN A 809 0.63 -10.76 17.51
C ASN A 809 1.26 -11.01 16.14
N ASN A 810 1.85 -12.18 15.92
CA ASN A 810 2.42 -12.56 14.65
C ASN A 810 1.31 -12.84 13.63
N LEU A 811 1.40 -12.18 12.49
CA LEU A 811 0.55 -12.41 11.32
C LEU A 811 0.94 -13.74 10.66
N PHE A 812 0.54 -14.85 11.25
CA PHE A 812 0.77 -16.19 10.70
C PHE A 812 -0.22 -16.46 9.56
N GLY A 813 0.20 -16.26 8.32
CA GLY A 813 -0.63 -16.42 7.12
C GLY A 813 0.01 -15.74 5.91
N LEU A 814 -0.79 -15.54 4.86
CA LEU A 814 -0.36 -14.83 3.66
C LEU A 814 -1.04 -13.47 3.54
N ASN A 815 -0.32 -12.52 2.98
CA ASN A 815 -0.78 -11.19 2.62
C ASN A 815 -1.12 -11.16 1.14
N CYS A 816 -2.23 -10.50 0.77
CA CYS A 816 -2.47 -10.12 -0.61
C CYS A 816 -1.79 -8.77 -0.89
N GLY A 817 -0.57 -8.80 -1.41
CA GLY A 817 0.22 -7.60 -1.71
C GLY A 817 0.46 -6.74 -0.46
N GLN A 818 0.17 -5.44 -0.56
CA GLN A 818 0.08 -4.51 0.58
C GLN A 818 -1.36 -4.30 1.05
N LEU A 819 -2.34 -4.91 0.36
CA LEU A 819 -3.74 -4.54 0.47
C LEU A 819 -4.34 -5.00 1.80
N PHE A 820 -4.16 -6.28 2.15
CA PHE A 820 -4.67 -6.82 3.42
C PHE A 820 -4.05 -8.18 3.74
N PHE A 821 -4.10 -8.53 5.03
CA PHE A 821 -3.80 -9.87 5.53
C PHE A 821 -5.02 -10.78 5.34
N ILE A 822 -4.83 -11.94 4.72
CA ILE A 822 -5.94 -12.83 4.34
C ILE A 822 -6.42 -13.58 5.58
N THR A 823 -7.55 -13.13 6.14
CA THR A 823 -8.24 -13.80 7.25
C THR A 823 -9.64 -14.23 6.81
N ARG A 824 -10.26 -15.17 7.54
CA ARG A 824 -11.62 -15.63 7.24
C ARG A 824 -12.64 -14.49 7.22
N TYR A 825 -12.50 -13.52 8.14
CA TYR A 825 -13.36 -12.33 8.19
C TYR A 825 -13.12 -11.43 6.98
N LYS A 826 -11.85 -11.14 6.65
CA LYS A 826 -11.51 -10.29 5.50
C LYS A 826 -11.95 -10.93 4.18
N TYR A 827 -11.85 -12.25 4.06
CA TYR A 827 -12.36 -13.00 2.91
C TYR A 827 -13.88 -12.82 2.75
N LEU A 828 -14.66 -12.99 3.82
CA LEU A 828 -16.11 -12.78 3.78
C LEU A 828 -16.45 -11.32 3.44
N GLU A 829 -15.73 -10.37 4.01
CA GLU A 829 -15.88 -8.93 3.72
C GLU A 829 -15.61 -8.63 2.23
N LEU A 830 -14.55 -9.21 1.66
CA LEU A 830 -14.23 -9.06 0.24
C LEU A 830 -15.29 -9.69 -0.66
N LEU A 831 -15.77 -10.89 -0.32
CA LEU A 831 -16.84 -11.54 -1.08
C LEU A 831 -18.11 -10.69 -1.07
N LEU A 832 -18.48 -10.13 0.09
CA LEU A 832 -19.63 -9.22 0.20
C LEU A 832 -19.43 -7.93 -0.58
N MET A 833 -18.23 -7.33 -0.52
CA MET A 833 -17.90 -6.14 -1.30
C MET A 833 -17.94 -6.42 -2.81
N ASP A 834 -17.43 -7.57 -3.27
CA ASP A 834 -17.46 -7.95 -4.67
C ASP A 834 -18.90 -8.20 -5.14
N VAL A 835 -19.74 -8.85 -4.33
CA VAL A 835 -21.19 -9.00 -4.63
C VAL A 835 -21.89 -7.66 -4.68
N MET A 836 -21.65 -6.75 -3.73
CA MET A 836 -22.21 -5.39 -3.77
C MET A 836 -21.73 -4.62 -4.99
N LEU A 837 -20.46 -4.74 -5.37
CA LEU A 837 -19.90 -4.10 -6.54
C LEU A 837 -20.57 -4.61 -7.81
N ILE A 838 -20.72 -5.94 -7.97
CA ILE A 838 -21.47 -6.56 -9.06
C ILE A 838 -22.90 -6.02 -9.11
N LEU A 839 -23.60 -5.95 -7.97
CA LEU A 839 -24.98 -5.44 -7.88
C LEU A 839 -25.07 -3.95 -8.24
N LEU A 840 -24.11 -3.13 -7.81
CA LEU A 840 -24.05 -1.70 -8.11
C LEU A 840 -23.76 -1.45 -9.60
N PHE A 841 -22.85 -2.23 -10.19
CA PHE A 841 -22.59 -2.19 -11.63
C PHE A 841 -23.79 -2.67 -12.44
N TYR A 842 -24.40 -3.79 -12.05
CA TYR A 842 -25.62 -4.30 -12.68
C TYR A 842 -26.75 -3.26 -12.62
N LYS A 843 -27.01 -2.66 -11.45
CA LYS A 843 -28.05 -1.62 -11.30
C LYS A 843 -27.77 -0.39 -12.16
N LYS A 844 -26.51 0.06 -12.26
CA LYS A 844 -26.17 1.29 -12.99
C LYS A 844 -26.10 1.10 -14.50
N ILE A 845 -25.89 -0.13 -14.99
CA ILE A 845 -25.70 -0.43 -16.41
C ILE A 845 -26.91 -1.12 -17.05
N CYS A 846 -27.68 -1.91 -16.29
CA CYS A 846 -28.84 -2.65 -16.81
C CYS A 846 -30.18 -1.97 -16.53
N LEU A 847 -30.32 -1.19 -15.44
CA LEU A 847 -31.57 -0.50 -15.08
C LEU A 847 -31.61 0.97 -15.50
N TYR A 848 -30.49 1.50 -15.99
CA TYR A 848 -30.32 2.82 -16.61
C TYR A 848 -29.57 2.64 -17.91
#